data_AF-A0A0F9PSZ7-F1
#
_entry.id   AF-A0A0F9PSZ7-F1
#
_cell.length_a   1.000
_cell.length_b   1.000
_cell.length_c   1.000
_cell.angle_alpha   90.00
_cell.angle_beta   90.00
_cell.angle_gamma   90.00
#
_symmetry.space_group_name_H-M   'P 1'
#
loop_
_entity.id
_entity.type
_entity.pdbx_description
1 polymer ?
#
loop_
_entity_poly.entity_id
_entity_poly.type
_entity_poly.pdbx_seq_one_letter_code
_entity_poly.pdbx_strand_id
1 'polypeptide(L)'
;MFANNIIIVPETHWDREWYLTFQEFRAKLVIMMDKLLDILRTDPDYKNFTLDGQIIPLEDYLEVRPERKEEITKYVKEGRLSIGPMYVLPDEFLVSGESLIRNLMLGIKIGRSFGKVMKAGYIPDPFGHIAQLPQILQGFEIPSVLFWRGFGNEFEERKLNMEFSWSAPGKAARILAIHLIYGYGSVADIDNKNIKGEFKSALRKIKNMVKKLERYIATPNVLLNNGSDHREALLEIPEIIKQWNIQNPNKRLEQADFEYYIKKVIECNPELKEFQGELRGGRYSHLLSGVFSTRMWIKQRNTEIEYLYEKYTEPISTITWALDKHKNFNYPKDYILTGLKWLLKNAPHDSICGCSIDEVHNEMITRFDWAEQIANEVFKNSSVYLSELVEIDSKYNRKNILVVYNPLPWKRKDIVEFQTISRKTKGNKLPHQLKLVTTDGSDVKFQYHVEEEEPRFQRKLGISHKFTFLAEVPGCGYRTYCIISNDSENGYTDESKSFKISNEFLENQYYKIDITPKGLIHFTDKKTGILYENICSFEDMGDWGDEYDFSEPKENQSDMVFTSEDATVLGRAVYINGPTQKTFKLRLNLRLPHSLTEDRYNREEDLKDNKISLYISLYKGIKRIDFSIEMENNSRDHRIRCLFPTNIKSEKVDADGHFYV
;
A
#
# COMPACT_ATOMS: atom_id res chain seq x y z
N MET A 1 -14.51 12.41 34.50
CA MET A 1 -15.93 12.82 34.55
C MET A 1 -16.75 11.62 35.00
N PHE A 2 -17.98 11.77 35.53
CA PHE A 2 -18.85 10.62 35.78
C PHE A 2 -19.80 10.39 34.60
N ALA A 3 -19.88 9.16 34.14
CA ALA A 3 -20.77 8.76 33.06
C ALA A 3 -22.18 8.49 33.61
N ASN A 4 -23.19 8.94 32.87
CA ASN A 4 -24.60 8.61 33.10
C ASN A 4 -25.20 7.78 31.95
N ASN A 5 -24.51 7.72 30.81
CA ASN A 5 -24.85 6.91 29.65
C ASN A 5 -23.67 5.99 29.29
N ILE A 6 -23.95 4.70 29.16
CA ILE A 6 -22.97 3.68 28.80
C ILE A 6 -23.51 2.99 27.55
N ILE A 7 -22.71 2.96 26.51
CA ILE A 7 -23.07 2.40 25.22
C ILE A 7 -22.20 1.18 25.00
N ILE A 8 -22.82 0.01 24.96
CA ILE A 8 -22.15 -1.23 24.58
C ILE A 8 -22.41 -1.51 23.11
N VAL A 9 -21.33 -1.73 22.36
CA VAL A 9 -21.36 -2.05 20.94
C VAL A 9 -20.90 -3.50 20.78
N PRO A 10 -21.83 -4.45 20.54
CA PRO A 10 -21.48 -5.78 20.10
C PRO A 10 -20.92 -5.73 18.68
N GLU A 11 -19.78 -6.37 18.47
CA GLU A 11 -19.11 -6.38 17.18
C GLU A 11 -18.25 -7.63 16.99
N THR A 12 -17.63 -7.71 15.82
CA THR A 12 -16.51 -8.61 15.55
C THR A 12 -15.45 -7.84 14.77
N HIS A 13 -14.18 -8.02 15.12
CA HIS A 13 -13.08 -7.63 14.24
C HIS A 13 -12.75 -8.85 13.40
N TRP A 14 -12.87 -8.74 12.08
CA TRP A 14 -12.77 -9.91 11.21
C TRP A 14 -11.62 -9.79 10.23
N ASP A 15 -10.45 -10.23 10.66
CA ASP A 15 -9.31 -10.40 9.77
C ASP A 15 -9.67 -11.45 8.74
N ARG A 16 -9.57 -11.05 7.47
CA ARG A 16 -10.06 -11.85 6.35
C ARG A 16 -9.20 -13.10 6.14
N GLU A 17 -7.94 -13.00 6.50
CA GLU A 17 -6.87 -13.99 6.38
C GLU A 17 -5.71 -13.56 7.28
N TRP A 18 -5.11 -14.50 8.01
CA TRP A 18 -4.09 -14.18 9.01
C TRP A 18 -3.27 -15.42 9.39
N TYR A 19 -3.45 -15.94 10.61
CA TYR A 19 -2.89 -17.22 11.06
C TYR A 19 -3.62 -18.46 10.50
N LEU A 20 -4.73 -18.25 9.78
CA LEU A 20 -5.42 -19.25 8.96
C LEU A 20 -5.64 -18.70 7.55
N THR A 21 -5.83 -19.62 6.60
CA THR A 21 -6.12 -19.27 5.21
C THR A 21 -7.46 -18.56 5.05
N PHE A 22 -7.64 -17.84 3.93
CA PHE A 22 -8.90 -17.16 3.61
C PHE A 22 -10.11 -18.10 3.70
N GLN A 23 -10.01 -19.31 3.14
CA GLN A 23 -11.16 -20.23 3.11
C GLN A 23 -11.52 -20.78 4.49
N GLU A 24 -10.54 -20.96 5.38
CA GLU A 24 -10.81 -21.36 6.77
C GLU A 24 -11.51 -20.24 7.55
N PHE A 25 -11.05 -18.99 7.42
CA PHE A 25 -11.75 -17.86 8.00
C PHE A 25 -13.11 -17.62 7.35
N ARG A 26 -13.27 -17.80 6.04
CA ARG A 26 -14.58 -17.71 5.38
C ARG A 26 -15.55 -18.76 5.89
N ALA A 27 -15.11 -20.00 6.14
CA ALA A 27 -15.97 -21.02 6.73
C ALA A 27 -16.44 -20.63 8.15
N LYS A 28 -15.54 -20.07 8.97
CA LYS A 28 -15.88 -19.54 10.30
C LYS A 28 -16.82 -18.33 10.22
N LEU A 29 -16.60 -17.44 9.24
CA LEU A 29 -17.43 -16.27 8.98
C LEU A 29 -18.87 -16.69 8.68
N VAL A 30 -19.05 -17.71 7.83
CA VAL A 30 -20.38 -18.23 7.48
C VAL A 30 -21.10 -18.76 8.71
N ILE A 31 -20.41 -19.52 9.57
CA ILE A 31 -21.00 -20.04 10.81
C ILE A 31 -21.37 -18.88 11.75
N MET A 32 -20.50 -17.90 11.93
CA MET A 32 -20.73 -16.74 12.79
C MET A 32 -21.91 -15.90 12.29
N MET A 33 -21.97 -15.62 10.99
CA MET A 33 -23.07 -14.88 10.37
C MET A 33 -24.40 -15.63 10.46
N ASP A 34 -24.43 -16.96 10.23
CA ASP A 34 -25.65 -17.76 10.39
C ASP A 34 -26.19 -17.65 11.83
N LYS A 35 -25.31 -17.73 12.84
CA LYS A 35 -25.69 -17.53 14.25
C LYS A 35 -26.17 -16.10 14.55
N LEU A 36 -25.46 -15.09 14.03
CA LEU A 36 -25.85 -13.69 14.19
C LEU A 36 -27.24 -13.43 13.62
N LEU A 37 -27.52 -13.90 12.40
CA LEU A 37 -28.83 -13.74 11.78
C LEU A 37 -29.93 -14.46 12.57
N ASP A 38 -29.64 -15.63 13.15
CA ASP A 38 -30.58 -16.31 14.06
C ASP A 38 -30.85 -15.52 15.35
N ILE A 39 -29.83 -14.89 15.94
CA ILE A 39 -30.01 -13.99 17.10
C ILE A 39 -30.91 -12.82 16.71
N LEU A 40 -30.60 -12.13 15.61
CA LEU A 40 -31.40 -10.99 15.14
C LEU A 40 -32.84 -11.40 14.80
N ARG A 41 -33.05 -12.61 14.29
CA ARG A 41 -34.37 -13.14 13.95
C ARG A 41 -35.20 -13.49 15.18
N THR A 42 -34.58 -14.04 16.22
CA THR A 42 -35.29 -14.65 17.35
C THR A 42 -35.40 -13.74 18.58
N ASP A 43 -34.46 -12.82 18.76
CA ASP A 43 -34.44 -11.90 19.89
C ASP A 43 -34.65 -10.44 19.43
N PRO A 44 -35.86 -9.86 19.57
CA PRO A 44 -36.11 -8.46 19.23
C PRO A 44 -35.46 -7.47 20.21
N ASP A 45 -34.96 -7.93 21.36
CA ASP A 45 -34.24 -7.11 22.33
C ASP A 45 -32.74 -6.99 22.03
N TYR A 46 -32.20 -7.83 21.15
CA TYR A 46 -30.89 -7.62 20.56
C TYR A 46 -30.92 -6.48 19.53
N LYS A 47 -30.54 -5.27 19.96
CA LYS A 47 -30.81 -4.03 19.21
C LYS A 47 -29.88 -3.79 18.03
N ASN A 48 -28.60 -4.12 18.13
CA ASN A 48 -27.64 -3.88 17.06
C ASN A 48 -26.39 -4.78 17.18
N PHE A 49 -25.81 -5.12 16.03
CA PHE A 49 -24.46 -5.66 15.90
C PHE A 49 -23.69 -4.85 14.85
N THR A 50 -22.43 -4.50 15.13
CA THR A 50 -21.54 -3.87 14.14
C THR A 50 -20.69 -4.94 13.47
N LEU A 51 -20.86 -5.13 12.16
CA LEU A 51 -20.04 -6.05 11.37
C LEU A 51 -18.76 -5.34 10.93
N ASP A 52 -17.92 -5.03 11.92
CA ASP A 52 -16.64 -4.35 11.75
C ASP A 52 -16.78 -3.00 11.00
N GLY A 53 -15.68 -2.46 10.46
CA GLY A 53 -15.65 -1.28 9.60
C GLY A 53 -15.70 -1.56 8.08
N GLN A 54 -15.90 -2.82 7.69
CA GLN A 54 -15.66 -3.31 6.32
C GLN A 54 -16.86 -4.03 5.69
N ILE A 55 -17.01 -3.90 4.37
CA ILE A 55 -18.12 -4.49 3.60
C ILE A 55 -17.80 -5.88 3.08
N ILE A 56 -16.51 -6.21 2.85
CA ILE A 56 -16.11 -7.47 2.23
C ILE A 56 -16.62 -8.74 2.94
N PRO A 57 -16.81 -8.81 4.29
CA PRO A 57 -17.35 -10.02 4.91
C PRO A 57 -18.76 -10.37 4.41
N LEU A 58 -19.56 -9.37 4.02
CA LEU A 58 -20.88 -9.63 3.42
C LEU A 58 -20.78 -10.30 2.06
N GLU A 59 -19.81 -9.92 1.24
CA GLU A 59 -19.60 -10.56 -0.06
C GLU A 59 -19.09 -11.98 0.10
N ASP A 60 -18.12 -12.20 0.99
CA ASP A 60 -17.57 -13.51 1.28
C ASP A 60 -18.63 -14.47 1.84
N TYR A 61 -19.54 -13.95 2.69
CA TYR A 61 -20.70 -14.68 3.19
C TYR A 61 -21.70 -15.02 2.07
N LEU A 62 -22.11 -14.02 1.28
CA LEU A 62 -23.15 -14.17 0.26
C LEU A 62 -22.72 -14.99 -0.96
N GLU A 63 -21.41 -15.15 -1.18
CA GLU A 63 -20.92 -16.10 -2.17
C GLU A 63 -21.16 -17.56 -1.72
N VAL A 64 -21.30 -17.83 -0.41
CA VAL A 64 -21.73 -19.14 0.13
C VAL A 64 -23.25 -19.23 0.35
N ARG A 65 -23.85 -18.15 0.85
CA ARG A 65 -25.27 -18.05 1.26
C ARG A 65 -26.03 -16.98 0.47
N PRO A 66 -26.10 -17.04 -0.87
CA PRO A 66 -26.72 -15.99 -1.68
C PRO A 66 -28.19 -15.75 -1.34
N GLU A 67 -28.89 -16.78 -0.87
CA GLU A 67 -30.31 -16.74 -0.45
C GLU A 67 -30.57 -15.85 0.77
N ARG A 68 -29.54 -15.55 1.58
CA ARG A 68 -29.67 -14.76 2.81
C ARG A 68 -29.57 -13.25 2.58
N LYS A 69 -29.39 -12.80 1.33
CA LYS A 69 -29.22 -11.38 0.99
C LYS A 69 -30.38 -10.50 1.44
N GLU A 70 -31.62 -10.95 1.27
CA GLU A 70 -32.81 -10.17 1.64
C GLU A 70 -32.91 -10.01 3.16
N GLU A 71 -32.56 -11.04 3.92
CA GLU A 71 -32.55 -11.02 5.39
C GLU A 71 -31.50 -10.03 5.93
N ILE A 72 -30.28 -10.05 5.39
CA ILE A 72 -29.23 -9.06 5.73
C ILE A 72 -29.72 -7.65 5.40
N THR A 73 -30.24 -7.44 4.18
CA THR A 73 -30.75 -6.14 3.71
C THR A 73 -31.84 -5.61 4.66
N LYS A 74 -32.72 -6.48 5.15
CA LYS A 74 -33.73 -6.13 6.16
C LYS A 74 -33.08 -5.61 7.45
N TYR A 75 -32.16 -6.34 8.05
CA TYR A 75 -31.54 -5.92 9.33
C TYR A 75 -30.68 -4.67 9.21
N VAL A 76 -30.02 -4.46 8.07
CA VAL A 76 -29.30 -3.21 7.78
C VAL A 76 -30.27 -2.03 7.70
N LYS A 77 -31.41 -2.18 7.01
CA LYS A 77 -32.44 -1.12 6.91
C LYS A 77 -33.11 -0.83 8.25
N GLU A 78 -33.29 -1.84 9.09
CA GLU A 78 -33.83 -1.70 10.45
C GLU A 78 -32.81 -1.10 11.44
N GLY A 79 -31.54 -0.95 11.05
CA GLY A 79 -30.48 -0.48 11.94
C GLY A 79 -30.04 -1.51 12.99
N ARG A 80 -30.36 -2.79 12.77
CA ARG A 80 -29.97 -3.91 13.66
C ARG A 80 -28.64 -4.55 13.27
N LEU A 81 -28.15 -4.25 12.07
CA LEU A 81 -26.83 -4.62 11.59
C LEU A 81 -26.15 -3.38 10.99
N SER A 82 -25.09 -2.89 11.62
CA SER A 82 -24.29 -1.77 11.13
C SER A 82 -23.12 -2.29 10.28
N ILE A 83 -22.87 -1.64 9.14
CA ILE A 83 -21.93 -2.11 8.10
C ILE A 83 -21.07 -0.98 7.54
N GLY A 84 -19.85 -1.33 7.10
CA GLY A 84 -18.92 -0.43 6.41
C GLY A 84 -18.33 0.64 7.34
N PRO A 85 -17.81 1.77 6.81
CA PRO A 85 -17.95 2.27 5.44
C PRO A 85 -16.91 1.78 4.44
N MET A 86 -15.81 1.18 4.90
CA MET A 86 -14.72 0.76 4.03
C MET A 86 -15.07 -0.54 3.28
N TYR A 87 -14.39 -0.83 2.19
CA TYR A 87 -14.51 -2.13 1.54
C TYR A 87 -13.76 -3.21 2.33
N VAL A 88 -12.52 -2.92 2.71
CA VAL A 88 -11.63 -3.71 3.60
C VAL A 88 -11.01 -2.79 4.66
N LEU A 89 -10.31 -3.34 5.65
CA LEU A 89 -9.51 -2.57 6.62
C LEU A 89 -8.01 -2.67 6.33
N PRO A 90 -7.41 -1.70 5.59
CA PRO A 90 -6.03 -1.78 5.18
C PRO A 90 -5.05 -1.22 6.20
N ASP A 91 -3.77 -1.58 6.06
CA ASP A 91 -2.70 -0.78 6.63
C ASP A 91 -2.56 0.53 5.83
N GLU A 92 -2.68 1.66 6.51
CA GLU A 92 -2.75 2.97 5.85
C GLU A 92 -1.43 3.37 5.19
N PHE A 93 -0.29 3.00 5.77
CA PHE A 93 1.02 3.41 5.27
C PHE A 93 1.50 2.59 4.08
N LEU A 94 0.98 1.37 3.90
CA LEU A 94 1.42 0.40 2.91
C LEU A 94 0.62 0.36 1.61
N VAL A 95 -0.44 1.16 1.52
CA VAL A 95 -1.24 1.35 0.30
C VAL A 95 -1.23 2.81 -0.13
N SER A 96 -1.49 3.10 -1.40
CA SER A 96 -1.53 4.48 -1.87
C SER A 96 -2.71 5.28 -1.30
N GLY A 97 -2.59 6.62 -1.34
CA GLY A 97 -3.71 7.51 -1.03
C GLY A 97 -4.94 7.29 -1.91
N GLU A 98 -4.75 6.95 -3.18
CA GLU A 98 -5.84 6.58 -4.08
C GLU A 98 -6.48 5.26 -3.66
N SER A 99 -5.70 4.24 -3.26
CA SER A 99 -6.23 2.97 -2.74
C SER A 99 -7.14 3.18 -1.53
N LEU A 100 -6.80 4.09 -0.61
CA LEU A 100 -7.68 4.46 0.52
C LEU A 100 -9.00 5.11 0.04
N ILE A 101 -8.93 6.00 -0.95
CA ILE A 101 -10.11 6.61 -1.57
C ILE A 101 -10.97 5.52 -2.24
N ARG A 102 -10.36 4.62 -3.02
CA ARG A 102 -11.07 3.54 -3.73
C ARG A 102 -11.70 2.54 -2.76
N ASN A 103 -11.04 2.27 -1.64
CA ASN A 103 -11.55 1.45 -0.56
C ASN A 103 -12.88 2.02 -0.01
N LEU A 104 -12.92 3.31 0.32
CA LEU A 104 -14.14 3.98 0.79
C LEU A 104 -15.20 4.08 -0.32
N MET A 105 -14.82 4.43 -1.55
CA MET A 105 -15.75 4.51 -2.68
C MET A 105 -16.45 3.17 -2.93
N LEU A 106 -15.70 2.08 -2.96
CA LEU A 106 -16.25 0.74 -3.20
C LEU A 106 -17.08 0.25 -2.01
N GLY A 107 -16.59 0.44 -0.79
CA GLY A 107 -17.32 0.08 0.43
C GLY A 107 -18.68 0.76 0.49
N ILE A 108 -18.72 2.09 0.35
CA ILE A 108 -19.97 2.87 0.35
C ILE A 108 -20.88 2.45 -0.81
N LYS A 109 -20.34 2.25 -2.02
CA LYS A 109 -21.14 1.86 -3.18
C LYS A 109 -21.81 0.50 -2.98
N ILE A 110 -21.07 -0.50 -2.51
CA ILE A 110 -21.58 -1.86 -2.30
C ILE A 110 -22.52 -1.88 -1.09
N GLY A 111 -22.13 -1.27 0.03
CA GLY A 111 -22.92 -1.19 1.25
C GLY A 111 -24.30 -0.55 1.05
N ARG A 112 -24.38 0.49 0.20
CA ARG A 112 -25.66 1.13 -0.17
C ARG A 112 -26.67 0.20 -0.84
N SER A 113 -26.23 -0.93 -1.40
CA SER A 113 -27.15 -1.94 -1.95
C SER A 113 -27.91 -2.72 -0.85
N PHE A 114 -27.40 -2.73 0.38
CA PHE A 114 -28.05 -3.36 1.55
C PHE A 114 -28.88 -2.35 2.35
N GLY A 115 -28.41 -1.10 2.46
CA GLY A 115 -29.12 -0.05 3.19
C GLY A 115 -28.20 1.10 3.59
N LYS A 116 -28.42 1.66 4.78
CA LYS A 116 -27.57 2.72 5.30
C LYS A 116 -26.19 2.16 5.66
N VAL A 117 -25.15 2.85 5.20
CA VAL A 117 -23.75 2.58 5.58
C VAL A 117 -23.40 3.46 6.77
N MET A 118 -22.69 2.90 7.75
CA MET A 118 -22.29 3.59 8.97
C MET A 118 -21.43 4.82 8.64
N LYS A 119 -21.74 5.97 9.26
CA LYS A 119 -20.94 7.20 9.14
C LYS A 119 -19.92 7.32 10.29
N ALA A 120 -19.18 6.24 10.53
CA ALA A 120 -18.09 6.17 11.49
C ALA A 120 -16.89 5.48 10.83
N GLY A 121 -15.71 6.11 10.84
CA GLY A 121 -14.47 5.46 10.42
C GLY A 121 -14.03 4.49 11.50
N TYR A 122 -14.53 3.26 11.48
CA TYR A 122 -14.08 2.21 12.38
C TYR A 122 -12.83 1.54 11.81
N ILE A 123 -11.67 1.89 12.35
CA ILE A 123 -10.34 1.50 11.85
C ILE A 123 -9.51 1.05 13.06
N PRO A 124 -9.88 -0.09 13.68
CA PRO A 124 -9.40 -0.43 15.02
C PRO A 124 -7.91 -0.81 15.07
N ASP A 125 -7.43 -1.64 14.13
CA ASP A 125 -6.14 -2.33 14.25
C ASP A 125 -5.01 -2.03 13.24
N PRO A 126 -5.09 -1.07 12.29
CA PRO A 126 -3.90 -0.72 11.51
C PRO A 126 -2.71 -0.25 12.36
N PHE A 127 -1.51 -0.42 11.81
CA PHE A 127 -0.22 -0.28 12.50
C PHE A 127 0.27 1.18 12.49
N GLY A 128 -0.64 2.06 12.89
CA GLY A 128 -0.52 3.51 12.87
C GLY A 128 -1.47 4.15 11.87
N HIS A 129 -1.55 5.49 11.91
CA HIS A 129 -2.45 6.23 11.04
C HIS A 129 -1.81 7.47 10.41
N ILE A 130 -2.17 7.70 9.14
CA ILE A 130 -1.64 8.80 8.32
C ILE A 130 -2.22 10.15 8.79
N ALA A 131 -1.42 11.22 8.67
CA ALA A 131 -1.85 12.54 9.12
C ALA A 131 -3.06 13.10 8.34
N GLN A 132 -3.28 12.63 7.11
CA GLN A 132 -4.34 13.09 6.21
C GLN A 132 -5.63 12.28 6.31
N LEU A 133 -5.71 11.27 7.20
CA LEU A 133 -6.93 10.50 7.42
C LEU A 133 -8.17 11.37 7.73
N PRO A 134 -8.08 12.46 8.53
CA PRO A 134 -9.19 13.40 8.71
C PRO A 134 -9.72 13.99 7.40
N GLN A 135 -8.83 14.34 6.46
CA GLN A 135 -9.21 14.91 5.16
C GLN A 135 -9.90 13.86 4.29
N ILE A 136 -9.36 12.65 4.26
CA ILE A 136 -9.93 11.54 3.49
C ILE A 136 -11.34 11.23 4.01
N LEU A 137 -11.51 10.97 5.31
CA LEU A 137 -12.81 10.61 5.89
C LEU A 137 -13.84 11.73 5.74
N GLN A 138 -13.44 13.00 5.96
CA GLN A 138 -14.34 14.12 5.78
C GLN A 138 -14.80 14.27 4.32
N GLY A 139 -13.94 13.95 3.33
CA GLY A 139 -14.30 13.92 1.91
C GLY A 139 -15.43 12.94 1.56
N PHE A 140 -15.65 11.93 2.40
CA PHE A 140 -16.78 10.98 2.31
C PHE A 140 -17.92 11.29 3.30
N GLU A 141 -17.90 12.49 3.88
CA GLU A 141 -18.83 12.97 4.92
C GLU A 141 -18.88 12.00 6.12
N ILE A 142 -17.72 11.45 6.51
CA ILE A 142 -17.56 10.65 7.72
C ILE A 142 -16.93 11.58 8.77
N PRO A 143 -17.69 12.04 9.77
CA PRO A 143 -17.26 13.10 10.69
C PRO A 143 -16.35 12.61 11.82
N SER A 144 -15.98 11.33 11.82
CA SER A 144 -15.29 10.72 12.95
C SER A 144 -14.50 9.46 12.62
N VAL A 145 -13.53 9.13 13.48
CA VAL A 145 -12.74 7.90 13.44
C VAL A 145 -12.62 7.28 14.82
N LEU A 146 -12.63 5.95 14.90
CA LEU A 146 -12.30 5.18 16.10
C LEU A 146 -11.13 4.26 15.76
N PHE A 147 -10.11 4.23 16.62
CA PHE A 147 -8.90 3.45 16.41
C PHE A 147 -8.24 3.09 17.74
N TRP A 148 -7.41 2.04 17.76
CA TRP A 148 -6.70 1.62 18.97
C TRP A 148 -5.23 2.06 19.00
N ARG A 149 -4.50 1.99 17.87
CA ARG A 149 -3.04 2.15 17.85
C ARG A 149 -2.59 3.56 17.51
N GLY A 150 -1.31 3.85 17.80
CA GLY A 150 -0.63 5.02 17.28
C GLY A 150 -0.40 6.18 18.27
N PHE A 151 -0.79 6.04 19.54
CA PHE A 151 -0.43 7.03 20.57
C PHE A 151 0.77 6.61 21.44
N GLY A 152 1.66 7.57 21.64
CA GLY A 152 2.83 7.55 22.51
C GLY A 152 2.64 8.45 23.74
N ASN A 153 3.72 9.10 24.18
CA ASN A 153 3.70 10.02 25.32
C ASN A 153 2.86 11.28 25.04
N GLU A 154 2.72 11.66 23.77
CA GLU A 154 2.03 12.86 23.31
C GLU A 154 0.56 12.89 23.74
N PHE A 155 -0.08 11.73 23.98
CA PHE A 155 -1.45 11.66 24.50
C PHE A 155 -1.55 12.30 25.89
N GLU A 156 -0.64 11.93 26.81
CA GLU A 156 -0.59 12.46 28.18
C GLU A 156 -0.04 13.88 28.22
N GLU A 157 0.99 14.18 27.43
CA GLU A 157 1.61 15.52 27.35
C GLU A 157 0.61 16.57 26.88
N ARG A 158 -0.22 16.23 25.90
CA ARG A 158 -1.33 17.08 25.42
C ARG A 158 -2.57 16.98 26.31
N LYS A 159 -2.56 16.07 27.28
CA LYS A 159 -3.66 15.79 28.20
C LYS A 159 -4.96 15.49 27.43
N LEU A 160 -4.87 14.70 26.36
CA LEU A 160 -6.01 14.36 25.52
C LEU A 160 -7.05 13.55 26.31
N ASN A 161 -8.30 13.68 25.88
CA ASN A 161 -9.36 12.77 26.28
C ASN A 161 -9.44 11.61 25.28
N MET A 162 -10.20 10.58 25.63
CA MET A 162 -10.53 9.47 24.72
C MET A 162 -11.13 10.02 23.43
N GLU A 163 -12.03 11.00 23.54
CA GLU A 163 -12.53 11.83 22.45
C GLU A 163 -11.67 13.08 22.31
N PHE A 164 -11.21 13.35 21.10
CA PHE A 164 -10.46 14.56 20.80
C PHE A 164 -10.72 15.02 19.36
N SER A 165 -10.29 16.22 19.03
CA SER A 165 -10.40 16.76 17.69
C SER A 165 -9.13 16.46 16.90
N TRP A 166 -9.21 15.70 15.83
CA TRP A 166 -8.06 15.41 14.97
C TRP A 166 -8.11 16.23 13.69
N SER A 167 -7.10 17.07 13.50
CA SER A 167 -6.96 17.96 12.35
C SER A 167 -5.94 17.42 11.36
N ALA A 168 -6.30 17.43 10.08
CA ALA A 168 -5.37 17.15 9.00
C ALA A 168 -4.34 18.29 8.85
N PRO A 169 -3.12 18.03 8.36
CA PRO A 169 -2.18 19.05 7.90
C PRO A 169 -2.82 20.05 6.93
N GLY A 170 -2.25 21.25 6.84
CA GLY A 170 -2.74 22.30 5.93
C GLY A 170 -4.12 22.87 6.27
N LYS A 171 -4.69 22.55 7.44
CA LYS A 171 -6.07 22.93 7.86
C LYS A 171 -7.14 22.41 6.90
N ALA A 172 -6.87 21.29 6.21
CA ALA A 172 -7.75 20.76 5.18
C ALA A 172 -9.07 20.20 5.76
N ALA A 173 -9.00 19.59 6.94
CA ALA A 173 -10.14 18.93 7.58
C ALA A 173 -9.94 18.78 9.09
N ARG A 174 -11.04 18.54 9.79
CA ARG A 174 -11.07 18.24 11.22
C ARG A 174 -12.23 17.32 11.54
N ILE A 175 -11.96 16.22 12.25
CA ILE A 175 -12.96 15.21 12.63
C ILE A 175 -12.89 14.88 14.12
N LEU A 176 -13.95 14.26 14.63
CA LEU A 176 -13.95 13.66 15.97
C LEU A 176 -13.13 12.36 15.95
N ALA A 177 -12.09 12.27 16.75
CA ALA A 177 -11.31 11.06 16.91
C ALA A 177 -11.58 10.43 18.28
N ILE A 178 -11.69 9.10 18.31
CA ILE A 178 -11.93 8.31 19.52
C ILE A 178 -10.83 7.27 19.64
N HIS A 179 -9.92 7.48 20.59
CA HIS A 179 -8.85 6.54 20.90
C HIS A 179 -9.39 5.42 21.80
N LEU A 180 -9.44 4.19 21.30
CA LEU A 180 -9.86 3.01 22.04
C LEU A 180 -8.77 2.60 23.06
N ILE A 181 -8.60 3.38 24.12
CA ILE A 181 -7.45 3.30 25.05
C ILE A 181 -7.28 1.92 25.75
N TYR A 182 -8.33 1.10 25.80
CA TYR A 182 -8.31 -0.27 26.31
C TYR A 182 -8.59 -1.31 25.21
N GLY A 183 -8.31 -0.98 23.96
CA GLY A 183 -8.55 -1.80 22.78
C GLY A 183 -10.01 -1.79 22.30
N TYR A 184 -10.19 -2.31 21.09
CA TYR A 184 -11.51 -2.68 20.55
C TYR A 184 -12.12 -3.90 21.25
N GLY A 185 -11.42 -4.51 22.21
CA GLY A 185 -11.90 -5.62 23.04
C GLY A 185 -12.22 -5.30 24.49
N SER A 186 -12.53 -4.04 24.84
CA SER A 186 -12.63 -3.57 26.24
C SER A 186 -13.51 -4.45 27.17
N VAL A 187 -14.57 -5.06 26.63
CA VAL A 187 -15.44 -6.02 27.32
C VAL A 187 -15.73 -7.26 26.48
N ALA A 188 -14.79 -7.66 25.61
CA ALA A 188 -14.90 -8.86 24.78
C ALA A 188 -14.95 -10.16 25.59
N ASP A 189 -14.27 -10.18 26.74
CA ASP A 189 -14.10 -11.31 27.65
C ASP A 189 -15.18 -11.37 28.74
N ILE A 190 -16.37 -10.79 28.51
CA ILE A 190 -17.49 -10.92 29.45
C ILE A 190 -17.83 -12.40 29.63
N ASP A 191 -17.77 -12.86 30.88
CA ASP A 191 -18.25 -14.18 31.29
C ASP A 191 -19.77 -14.20 31.38
N ASN A 192 -20.40 -14.93 30.46
CA ASN A 192 -21.85 -15.07 30.33
C ASN A 192 -22.44 -16.20 31.18
N LYS A 193 -21.68 -16.78 32.13
CA LYS A 193 -22.25 -17.74 33.08
C LYS A 193 -23.37 -17.12 33.90
N ASN A 194 -24.57 -17.65 33.71
CA ASN A 194 -25.73 -17.32 34.52
C ASN A 194 -25.74 -18.19 35.79
N ILE A 195 -25.60 -17.55 36.96
CA ILE A 195 -25.66 -18.24 38.26
C ILE A 195 -26.89 -17.75 39.01
N LYS A 196 -27.88 -18.65 39.16
CA LYS A 196 -29.15 -18.37 39.86
C LYS A 196 -29.93 -17.18 39.26
N GLY A 197 -29.91 -17.03 37.94
CA GLY A 197 -30.60 -15.94 37.24
C GLY A 197 -29.78 -14.66 37.07
N GLU A 198 -28.54 -14.61 37.58
CA GLU A 198 -27.73 -13.39 37.56
C GLU A 198 -26.40 -13.54 36.81
N PHE A 199 -26.05 -12.51 36.02
CA PHE A 199 -24.76 -12.41 35.31
C PHE A 199 -23.72 -11.63 36.13
N LYS A 200 -23.46 -12.07 37.37
CA LYS A 200 -22.61 -11.33 38.34
C LYS A 200 -21.21 -10.99 37.81
N SER A 201 -20.61 -11.91 37.04
CA SER A 201 -19.27 -11.73 36.47
C SER A 201 -19.27 -10.64 35.39
N ALA A 202 -20.20 -10.72 34.44
CA ALA A 202 -20.43 -9.71 33.41
C ALA A 202 -20.65 -8.30 33.99
N LEU A 203 -21.59 -8.17 34.93
CA LEU A 203 -21.92 -6.89 35.57
C LEU A 203 -20.72 -6.28 36.29
N ARG A 204 -19.89 -7.11 36.95
CA ARG A 204 -18.65 -6.67 37.59
C ARG A 204 -17.62 -6.19 36.57
N LYS A 205 -17.43 -6.90 35.47
CA LYS A 205 -16.51 -6.50 34.38
C LYS A 205 -16.93 -5.15 33.79
N ILE A 206 -18.20 -4.99 33.44
CA ILE A 206 -18.77 -3.73 32.93
C ILE A 206 -18.52 -2.60 33.93
N LYS A 207 -18.86 -2.80 35.21
CA LYS A 207 -18.67 -1.79 36.26
C LYS A 207 -17.21 -1.34 36.40
N ASN A 208 -16.29 -2.30 36.36
CA ASN A 208 -14.86 -2.03 36.46
C ASN A 208 -14.34 -1.28 35.22
N MET A 209 -14.78 -1.67 34.02
CA MET A 209 -14.36 -1.01 32.79
C MET A 209 -14.89 0.42 32.68
N VAL A 210 -16.17 0.63 33.02
CA VAL A 210 -16.77 1.98 33.09
C VAL A 210 -15.96 2.88 34.03
N LYS A 211 -15.60 2.40 35.23
CA LYS A 211 -14.79 3.17 36.19
C LYS A 211 -13.39 3.53 35.65
N LYS A 212 -12.81 2.69 34.79
CA LYS A 212 -11.52 2.98 34.13
C LYS A 212 -11.70 4.05 33.06
N LEU A 213 -12.69 3.90 32.19
CA LEU A 213 -12.96 4.80 31.06
C LEU A 213 -13.42 6.19 31.49
N GLU A 214 -14.15 6.32 32.60
CA GLU A 214 -14.56 7.61 33.20
C GLU A 214 -13.40 8.61 33.45
N ARG A 215 -12.16 8.11 33.50
CA ARG A 215 -10.95 8.90 33.65
C ARG A 215 -10.54 9.63 32.37
N TYR A 216 -10.96 9.12 31.21
CA TYR A 216 -10.50 9.59 29.90
C TYR A 216 -11.61 10.27 29.07
N ILE A 217 -12.89 10.03 29.36
CA ILE A 217 -14.00 10.62 28.58
C ILE A 217 -14.10 12.15 28.68
N ALA A 218 -14.44 12.80 27.57
CA ALA A 218 -14.74 14.23 27.45
C ALA A 218 -16.23 14.54 27.67
N THR A 219 -17.11 13.54 27.60
CA THR A 219 -18.57 13.67 27.75
C THR A 219 -19.08 12.65 28.79
N PRO A 220 -20.33 12.73 29.30
CA PRO A 220 -20.85 11.76 30.25
C PRO A 220 -21.27 10.43 29.60
N ASN A 221 -20.76 10.14 28.40
CA ASN A 221 -20.96 8.90 27.65
C ASN A 221 -19.71 8.02 27.74
N VAL A 222 -19.89 6.72 27.92
CA VAL A 222 -18.80 5.72 27.88
C VAL A 222 -19.08 4.71 26.77
N LEU A 223 -18.09 4.47 25.92
CA LEU A 223 -18.10 3.39 24.92
C LEU A 223 -17.53 2.10 25.51
N LEU A 224 -18.25 0.99 25.35
CA LEU A 224 -17.79 -0.36 25.65
C LEU A 224 -17.84 -1.21 24.39
N ASN A 225 -16.69 -1.70 23.95
CA ASN A 225 -16.58 -2.60 22.81
C ASN A 225 -16.73 -4.06 23.27
N ASN A 226 -17.78 -4.74 22.79
CA ASN A 226 -18.05 -6.15 23.03
C ASN A 226 -17.81 -6.96 21.75
N GLY A 227 -16.55 -7.03 21.36
CA GLY A 227 -16.07 -7.82 20.25
C GLY A 227 -14.54 -7.85 20.28
N SER A 228 -13.94 -8.68 19.46
CA SER A 228 -12.48 -8.81 19.26
C SER A 228 -12.30 -9.66 18.01
N ASP A 229 -11.06 -10.01 17.69
CA ASP A 229 -10.67 -10.90 16.60
C ASP A 229 -11.55 -12.16 16.58
N HIS A 230 -12.27 -12.32 15.47
CA HIS A 230 -13.12 -13.47 15.12
C HIS A 230 -14.14 -13.87 16.20
N ARG A 231 -14.60 -12.92 17.03
CA ARG A 231 -15.60 -13.18 18.08
C ARG A 231 -17.02 -13.31 17.50
N GLU A 232 -17.81 -14.20 18.10
CA GLU A 232 -19.23 -14.34 17.81
C GLU A 232 -20.07 -13.38 18.66
N ALA A 233 -21.26 -13.04 18.17
CA ALA A 233 -22.23 -12.22 18.90
C ALA A 233 -22.70 -12.92 20.19
N LEU A 234 -22.70 -12.19 21.31
CA LEU A 234 -23.12 -12.70 22.61
C LEU A 234 -24.64 -12.55 22.82
N LEU A 235 -25.40 -13.64 22.74
CA LEU A 235 -26.86 -13.65 22.87
C LEU A 235 -27.36 -13.04 24.19
N GLU A 236 -26.60 -13.16 25.29
CA GLU A 236 -27.05 -12.73 26.63
C GLU A 236 -27.00 -11.21 26.88
N ILE A 237 -26.51 -10.41 25.93
CA ILE A 237 -26.35 -8.95 26.08
C ILE A 237 -27.64 -8.25 26.55
N PRO A 238 -28.84 -8.48 25.96
CA PRO A 238 -30.05 -7.80 26.38
C PRO A 238 -30.42 -8.05 27.85
N GLU A 239 -30.27 -9.27 28.34
CA GLU A 239 -30.58 -9.59 29.74
C GLU A 239 -29.51 -9.04 30.70
N ILE A 240 -28.22 -9.05 30.31
CA ILE A 240 -27.15 -8.38 31.08
C ILE A 240 -27.47 -6.88 31.21
N ILE A 241 -27.90 -6.23 30.14
CA ILE A 241 -28.29 -4.80 30.13
C ILE A 241 -29.46 -4.54 31.07
N LYS A 242 -30.48 -5.39 31.03
CA LYS A 242 -31.64 -5.28 31.92
C LYS A 242 -31.23 -5.36 33.39
N GLN A 243 -30.39 -6.34 33.76
CA GLN A 243 -29.89 -6.48 35.13
C GLN A 243 -29.01 -5.29 35.55
N TRP A 244 -28.16 -4.80 34.65
CA TRP A 244 -27.36 -3.61 34.88
C TRP A 244 -28.23 -2.40 35.22
N ASN A 245 -29.25 -2.14 34.39
CA ASN A 245 -30.11 -0.97 34.53
C ASN A 245 -30.97 -1.01 35.81
N ILE A 246 -31.34 -2.20 36.29
CA ILE A 246 -32.00 -2.36 37.59
C ILE A 246 -31.03 -2.02 38.73
N GLN A 247 -29.77 -2.45 38.64
CA GLN A 247 -28.77 -2.26 39.70
C GLN A 247 -28.13 -0.86 39.70
N ASN A 248 -28.15 -0.15 38.57
CA ASN A 248 -27.46 1.13 38.36
C ASN A 248 -28.37 2.17 37.68
N PRO A 249 -29.47 2.60 38.32
CA PRO A 249 -30.47 3.48 37.69
C PRO A 249 -29.92 4.84 37.22
N ASN A 250 -28.80 5.29 37.78
CA ASN A 250 -28.15 6.55 37.42
C ASN A 250 -27.09 6.41 36.30
N LYS A 251 -26.82 5.18 35.83
CA LYS A 251 -25.87 4.89 34.76
C LYS A 251 -26.52 3.96 33.74
N ARG A 252 -27.31 4.51 32.83
CA ARG A 252 -28.05 3.72 31.86
C ARG A 252 -27.09 3.03 30.90
N LEU A 253 -27.24 1.71 30.72
CA LEU A 253 -26.55 0.92 29.71
C LEU A 253 -27.49 0.66 28.54
N GLU A 254 -27.01 0.90 27.32
CA GLU A 254 -27.75 0.72 26.07
C GLU A 254 -26.90 -0.06 25.05
N GLN A 255 -27.54 -0.97 24.30
CA GLN A 255 -26.94 -1.63 23.14
C GLN A 255 -27.18 -0.77 21.89
N ALA A 256 -26.11 -0.35 21.22
CA ALA A 256 -26.17 0.45 20.00
C ALA A 256 -24.92 0.25 19.13
N ASP A 257 -24.71 1.11 18.14
CA ASP A 257 -23.53 1.12 17.25
C ASP A 257 -22.59 2.31 17.53
N PHE A 258 -21.47 2.36 16.79
CA PHE A 258 -20.52 3.46 16.90
C PHE A 258 -21.09 4.80 16.44
N GLU A 259 -21.92 4.83 15.40
CA GLU A 259 -22.54 6.07 14.93
C GLU A 259 -23.45 6.70 16.01
N TYR A 260 -24.16 5.89 16.78
CA TYR A 260 -24.94 6.33 17.94
C TYR A 260 -24.04 6.92 19.04
N TYR A 261 -22.92 6.29 19.35
CA TYR A 261 -21.94 6.83 20.30
C TYR A 261 -21.41 8.20 19.87
N ILE A 262 -20.96 8.29 18.62
CA ILE A 262 -20.47 9.54 18.01
C ILE A 262 -21.52 10.64 18.10
N LYS A 263 -22.77 10.33 17.74
CA LYS A 263 -23.89 11.26 17.85
C LYS A 263 -24.06 11.76 19.28
N LYS A 264 -23.99 10.88 20.28
CA LYS A 264 -24.11 11.28 21.70
C LYS A 264 -22.96 12.17 22.17
N VAL A 265 -21.75 11.94 21.70
CA VAL A 265 -20.60 12.81 21.96
C VAL A 265 -20.82 14.19 21.32
N ILE A 266 -21.21 14.24 20.05
CA ILE A 266 -21.44 15.49 19.32
C ILE A 266 -22.60 16.31 19.94
N GLU A 267 -23.70 15.65 20.34
CA GLU A 267 -24.85 16.29 21.00
C GLU A 267 -24.47 17.01 22.31
N CYS A 268 -23.42 16.53 23.01
CA CYS A 268 -22.92 17.19 24.22
C CYS A 268 -22.13 18.48 23.92
N ASN A 269 -21.72 18.71 22.67
CA ASN A 269 -20.87 19.82 22.23
C ASN A 269 -19.66 20.08 23.18
N PRO A 270 -18.82 19.06 23.45
CA PRO A 270 -17.70 19.20 24.37
C PRO A 270 -16.61 20.12 23.80
N GLU A 271 -15.84 20.73 24.70
CA GLU A 271 -14.58 21.37 24.34
C GLU A 271 -13.49 20.30 24.17
N LEU A 272 -13.23 19.92 22.91
CA LEU A 272 -12.25 18.88 22.57
C LEU A 272 -10.87 19.48 22.32
N LYS A 273 -9.85 18.84 22.88
CA LYS A 273 -8.46 19.18 22.58
C LYS A 273 -8.08 18.75 21.17
N GLU A 274 -7.22 19.53 20.55
CA GLU A 274 -6.78 19.31 19.18
C GLU A 274 -5.47 18.51 19.12
N PHE A 275 -5.42 17.58 18.17
CA PHE A 275 -4.21 16.88 17.74
C PHE A 275 -4.05 17.02 16.22
N GLN A 276 -2.82 17.14 15.74
CA GLN A 276 -2.46 17.16 14.32
C GLN A 276 -1.15 16.40 14.15
N GLY A 277 -1.08 15.54 13.13
CA GLY A 277 0.07 14.71 12.83
C GLY A 277 -0.32 13.25 12.57
N GLU A 278 0.69 12.44 12.27
CA GLU A 278 0.57 10.99 12.20
C GLU A 278 0.43 10.37 13.60
N LEU A 279 -0.18 9.20 13.67
CA LEU A 279 -0.28 8.40 14.89
C LEU A 279 0.66 7.20 14.77
N ARG A 280 1.87 7.34 15.34
CA ARG A 280 2.97 6.35 15.25
C ARG A 280 3.60 6.03 16.60
N GLY A 281 2.88 6.30 17.69
CA GLY A 281 3.32 5.97 19.03
C GLY A 281 2.90 4.56 19.46
N GLY A 282 3.74 3.93 20.29
CA GLY A 282 3.57 2.56 20.76
C GLY A 282 3.31 2.41 22.27
N ARG A 283 2.83 3.46 22.96
CA ARG A 283 2.71 3.47 24.45
C ARG A 283 1.51 2.67 24.95
N TYR A 284 0.37 2.76 24.26
CA TYR A 284 -0.88 2.11 24.68
C TYR A 284 -1.10 0.75 24.02
N SER A 285 -0.52 0.57 22.82
CA SER A 285 -0.46 -0.69 22.08
C SER A 285 0.81 -0.68 21.24
N HIS A 286 1.38 -1.84 20.96
CA HIS A 286 2.54 -1.96 20.08
C HIS A 286 2.19 -1.43 18.68
N LEU A 287 3.11 -0.68 18.05
CA LEU A 287 2.83 -0.15 16.71
C LEU A 287 3.02 -1.20 15.63
N LEU A 288 3.99 -2.13 15.78
CA LEU A 288 4.30 -3.19 14.81
C LEU A 288 4.88 -2.64 13.50
N SER A 289 5.93 -1.82 13.60
CA SER A 289 6.46 -1.05 12.46
C SER A 289 7.40 -1.83 11.52
N GLY A 290 7.88 -3.01 11.92
CA GLY A 290 8.72 -3.87 11.07
C GLY A 290 8.00 -4.39 9.82
N VAL A 291 6.66 -4.44 9.84
CA VAL A 291 5.79 -4.77 8.70
C VAL A 291 6.07 -3.98 7.43
N PHE A 292 6.68 -2.79 7.54
CA PHE A 292 7.09 -1.98 6.39
C PHE A 292 8.18 -2.66 5.55
N SER A 293 8.95 -3.57 6.14
CA SER A 293 10.01 -4.33 5.46
C SER A 293 9.69 -5.81 5.25
N THR A 294 8.71 -6.35 5.97
CA THR A 294 8.32 -7.76 5.90
C THR A 294 7.79 -8.12 4.51
N ARG A 295 8.32 -9.22 3.95
CA ARG A 295 7.92 -9.76 2.63
C ARG A 295 7.88 -8.66 1.55
N MET A 296 8.99 -7.93 1.38
CA MET A 296 9.11 -6.75 0.51
C MET A 296 8.51 -6.91 -0.90
N TRP A 297 8.52 -8.12 -1.47
CA TRP A 297 7.90 -8.41 -2.76
C TRP A 297 6.40 -8.03 -2.81
N ILE A 298 5.67 -8.12 -1.69
CA ILE A 298 4.26 -7.72 -1.57
C ILE A 298 4.12 -6.21 -1.83
N LYS A 299 4.98 -5.40 -1.20
CA LYS A 299 4.95 -3.93 -1.31
C LYS A 299 5.36 -3.49 -2.71
N GLN A 300 6.36 -4.15 -3.28
CA GLN A 300 6.79 -3.92 -4.67
C GLN A 300 5.65 -4.22 -5.65
N ARG A 301 5.03 -5.40 -5.56
CA ARG A 301 3.89 -5.79 -6.42
C ARG A 301 2.70 -4.86 -6.24
N ASN A 302 2.35 -4.49 -5.01
CA ASN A 302 1.24 -3.57 -4.74
C ASN A 302 1.48 -2.20 -5.42
N THR A 303 2.66 -1.60 -5.19
CA THR A 303 3.03 -0.29 -5.76
C THR A 303 3.01 -0.31 -7.30
N GLU A 304 3.54 -1.36 -7.92
CA GLU A 304 3.54 -1.52 -9.38
C GLU A 304 2.11 -1.51 -9.94
N ILE A 305 1.20 -2.25 -9.30
CA ILE A 305 -0.19 -2.37 -9.75
C ILE A 305 -0.96 -1.07 -9.45
N GLU A 306 -0.75 -0.43 -8.30
CA GLU A 306 -1.30 0.88 -7.99
C GLU A 306 -0.91 1.91 -9.06
N TYR A 307 0.39 1.98 -9.41
CA TYR A 307 0.84 2.85 -10.49
C TYR A 307 0.22 2.50 -11.83
N LEU A 308 0.09 1.22 -12.15
CA LEU A 308 -0.54 0.75 -13.37
C LEU A 308 -2.00 1.22 -13.47
N TYR A 309 -2.78 1.19 -12.38
CA TYR A 309 -4.15 1.71 -12.38
C TYR A 309 -4.19 3.24 -12.39
N GLU A 310 -3.57 3.87 -11.40
CA GLU A 310 -3.70 5.30 -11.10
C GLU A 310 -3.05 6.20 -12.15
N LYS A 311 -1.89 5.78 -12.67
CA LYS A 311 -1.11 6.63 -13.58
C LYS A 311 -1.38 6.24 -15.03
N TYR A 312 -1.50 4.95 -15.34
CA TYR A 312 -1.60 4.50 -16.73
C TYR A 312 -3.02 4.17 -17.15
N THR A 313 -3.66 3.19 -16.52
CA THR A 313 -4.91 2.56 -17.01
C THR A 313 -6.09 3.51 -16.95
N GLU A 314 -6.38 4.11 -15.79
CA GLU A 314 -7.50 5.06 -15.67
C GLU A 314 -7.28 6.35 -16.46
N PRO A 315 -6.11 7.01 -16.38
CA PRO A 315 -5.90 8.26 -17.11
C PRO A 315 -5.96 8.08 -18.62
N ILE A 316 -5.31 7.06 -19.18
CA ILE A 316 -5.33 6.86 -20.64
C ILE A 316 -6.74 6.50 -21.12
N SER A 317 -7.46 5.65 -20.38
CA SER A 317 -8.85 5.29 -20.72
C SER A 317 -9.75 6.52 -20.74
N THR A 318 -9.54 7.43 -19.78
CA THR A 318 -10.30 8.70 -19.67
C THR A 318 -9.99 9.63 -20.83
N ILE A 319 -8.71 9.79 -21.17
CA ILE A 319 -8.26 10.63 -22.30
C ILE A 319 -8.79 10.09 -23.61
N THR A 320 -8.66 8.78 -23.86
CA THR A 320 -9.17 8.13 -25.07
C THR A 320 -10.69 8.33 -25.20
N TRP A 321 -11.43 8.11 -24.12
CA TRP A 321 -12.89 8.31 -24.06
C TRP A 321 -13.29 9.76 -24.37
N ALA A 322 -12.54 10.74 -23.85
CA ALA A 322 -12.78 12.16 -24.10
C ALA A 322 -12.44 12.56 -25.55
N LEU A 323 -11.32 12.09 -26.09
CA LEU A 323 -10.86 12.41 -27.46
C LEU A 323 -11.76 11.80 -28.54
N ASP A 324 -12.28 10.60 -28.31
CA ASP A 324 -13.28 9.98 -29.18
C ASP A 324 -14.63 10.73 -29.17
N LYS A 325 -14.81 11.68 -28.24
CA LYS A 325 -16.05 12.42 -28.02
C LYS A 325 -17.23 11.50 -27.71
N HIS A 326 -16.96 10.39 -27.00
CA HIS A 326 -17.95 9.42 -26.55
C HIS A 326 -18.76 8.78 -27.68
N LYS A 327 -18.14 8.56 -28.84
CA LYS A 327 -18.83 8.05 -30.05
C LYS A 327 -18.78 6.53 -30.14
N ASN A 328 -17.59 5.96 -30.03
CA ASN A 328 -17.34 4.54 -30.27
C ASN A 328 -16.49 3.89 -29.15
N PHE A 329 -15.66 4.66 -28.44
CA PHE A 329 -14.91 4.14 -27.29
C PHE A 329 -15.75 4.24 -26.03
N ASN A 330 -16.06 3.08 -25.42
CA ASN A 330 -16.74 3.02 -24.12
C ASN A 330 -15.69 3.01 -23.01
N TYR A 331 -15.82 3.91 -22.04
CA TYR A 331 -14.93 3.92 -20.88
C TYR A 331 -15.05 2.57 -20.12
N PRO A 332 -13.95 1.81 -19.92
CA PRO A 332 -13.96 0.44 -19.41
C PRO A 332 -14.13 0.38 -17.87
N LYS A 333 -15.13 1.09 -17.35
CA LYS A 333 -15.40 1.26 -15.92
C LYS A 333 -15.45 -0.05 -15.14
N ASP A 334 -16.21 -1.02 -15.65
CA ASP A 334 -16.48 -2.24 -14.89
C ASP A 334 -15.25 -3.14 -14.79
N TYR A 335 -14.40 -3.17 -15.83
CA TYR A 335 -13.10 -3.84 -15.76
C TYR A 335 -12.17 -3.15 -14.77
N ILE A 336 -12.06 -1.82 -14.83
CA ILE A 336 -11.23 -1.05 -13.89
C ILE A 336 -11.67 -1.31 -12.43
N LEU A 337 -12.96 -1.20 -12.14
CA LEU A 337 -13.48 -1.46 -10.79
C LEU A 337 -13.27 -2.92 -10.35
N THR A 338 -13.39 -3.89 -11.27
CA THR A 338 -13.13 -5.30 -10.96
C THR A 338 -11.67 -5.53 -10.60
N GLY A 339 -10.74 -4.97 -11.36
CA GLY A 339 -9.32 -5.11 -11.12
C GLY A 339 -8.84 -4.40 -9.86
N LEU A 340 -9.32 -3.18 -9.59
CA LEU A 340 -9.09 -2.48 -8.32
C LEU A 340 -9.66 -3.25 -7.13
N LYS A 341 -10.81 -3.91 -7.29
CA LYS A 341 -11.37 -4.75 -6.24
C LYS A 341 -10.48 -5.96 -5.94
N TRP A 342 -9.85 -6.57 -6.95
CA TRP A 342 -8.85 -7.63 -6.73
C TRP A 342 -7.61 -7.11 -6.01
N LEU A 343 -7.12 -5.93 -6.36
CA LEU A 343 -6.01 -5.28 -5.65
C LEU A 343 -6.37 -5.03 -4.18
N LEU A 344 -7.53 -4.44 -3.91
CA LEU A 344 -7.98 -4.14 -2.55
C LEU A 344 -8.21 -5.39 -1.69
N LYS A 345 -8.43 -6.57 -2.29
CA LYS A 345 -8.50 -7.83 -1.54
C LYS A 345 -7.15 -8.26 -0.95
N ASN A 346 -6.04 -7.69 -1.42
CA ASN A 346 -4.71 -7.83 -0.83
C ASN A 346 -4.36 -6.68 0.12
N ALA A 347 -5.23 -5.69 0.25
CA ALA A 347 -5.00 -4.53 1.10
C ALA A 347 -5.34 -4.73 2.59
N PRO A 348 -6.11 -5.74 3.09
CA PRO A 348 -6.28 -5.91 4.54
C PRO A 348 -4.94 -5.87 5.27
N HIS A 349 -4.91 -5.27 6.46
CA HIS A 349 -3.64 -5.02 7.17
C HIS A 349 -2.80 -6.30 7.31
N ASP A 350 -3.36 -7.42 7.75
CA ASP A 350 -2.63 -8.70 7.87
C ASP A 350 -2.10 -9.27 6.53
N SER A 351 -2.74 -8.92 5.41
CA SER A 351 -2.30 -9.28 4.06
C SER A 351 -1.14 -8.37 3.61
N ILE A 352 -1.37 -7.06 3.49
CA ILE A 352 -0.39 -6.12 2.92
C ILE A 352 0.84 -5.96 3.81
N CYS A 353 0.69 -6.08 5.14
CA CYS A 353 1.78 -6.06 6.10
C CYS A 353 2.72 -7.26 5.96
N GLY A 354 2.26 -8.36 5.35
CA GLY A 354 3.06 -9.56 5.19
C GLY A 354 3.19 -10.39 6.47
N CYS A 355 2.29 -10.19 7.44
CA CYS A 355 2.33 -10.78 8.79
C CYS A 355 1.31 -11.92 8.97
N SER A 356 1.29 -12.81 7.99
CA SER A 356 0.38 -13.95 7.88
C SER A 356 1.16 -15.19 7.44
N ILE A 357 0.56 -16.36 7.54
CA ILE A 357 1.18 -17.61 7.09
C ILE A 357 1.45 -17.61 5.57
N ASP A 358 2.39 -18.45 5.13
CA ASP A 358 2.81 -18.53 3.73
C ASP A 358 1.66 -18.79 2.76
N GLU A 359 0.69 -19.63 3.14
CA GLU A 359 -0.48 -19.96 2.34
C GLU A 359 -1.32 -18.72 2.00
N VAL A 360 -1.48 -17.79 2.94
CA VAL A 360 -2.18 -16.52 2.70
C VAL A 360 -1.45 -15.72 1.61
N HIS A 361 -0.14 -15.59 1.72
CA HIS A 361 0.65 -14.82 0.76
C HIS A 361 0.74 -15.50 -0.60
N ASN A 362 0.70 -16.83 -0.66
CA ASN A 362 0.58 -17.58 -1.92
C ASN A 362 -0.75 -17.27 -2.63
N GLU A 363 -1.85 -17.12 -1.90
CA GLU A 363 -3.13 -16.70 -2.48
C GLU A 363 -3.11 -15.24 -2.96
N MET A 364 -2.37 -14.35 -2.27
CA MET A 364 -2.22 -12.95 -2.68
C MET A 364 -1.57 -12.80 -4.06
N ILE A 365 -0.61 -13.68 -4.42
CA ILE A 365 0.04 -13.68 -5.74
C ILE A 365 -1.04 -13.73 -6.85
N THR A 366 -1.99 -14.65 -6.72
CA THR A 366 -3.05 -14.82 -7.72
C THR A 366 -3.94 -13.57 -7.83
N ARG A 367 -4.24 -12.91 -6.71
CA ARG A 367 -5.05 -11.69 -6.70
C ARG A 367 -4.31 -10.51 -7.34
N PHE A 368 -3.01 -10.38 -7.09
CA PHE A 368 -2.16 -9.41 -7.79
C PHE A 368 -2.13 -9.70 -9.29
N ASP A 369 -1.93 -10.95 -9.69
CA ASP A 369 -1.91 -11.34 -11.11
C ASP A 369 -3.22 -11.02 -11.82
N TRP A 370 -4.37 -11.27 -11.18
CA TRP A 370 -5.67 -10.92 -11.74
C TRP A 370 -5.87 -9.40 -11.87
N ALA A 371 -5.50 -8.64 -10.83
CA ALA A 371 -5.57 -7.18 -10.88
C ALA A 371 -4.68 -6.63 -12.01
N GLU A 372 -3.45 -7.11 -12.12
CA GLU A 372 -2.49 -6.70 -13.13
C GLU A 372 -2.94 -7.07 -14.56
N GLN A 373 -3.40 -8.29 -14.78
CA GLN A 373 -3.86 -8.77 -16.09
C GLN A 373 -5.01 -7.93 -16.63
N ILE A 374 -5.99 -7.61 -15.78
CA ILE A 374 -7.12 -6.75 -16.15
C ILE A 374 -6.62 -5.37 -16.53
N ALA A 375 -5.78 -4.73 -15.71
CA ALA A 375 -5.26 -3.41 -16.00
C ALA A 375 -4.43 -3.37 -17.29
N ASN A 376 -3.53 -4.33 -17.48
CA ASN A 376 -2.68 -4.39 -18.67
C ASN A 376 -3.50 -4.50 -19.95
N GLU A 377 -4.55 -5.33 -19.97
CA GLU A 377 -5.40 -5.48 -21.16
C GLU A 377 -6.27 -4.22 -21.38
N VAL A 378 -6.78 -3.60 -20.32
CA VAL A 378 -7.51 -2.31 -20.43
C VAL A 378 -6.60 -1.19 -20.92
N PHE A 379 -5.41 -1.07 -20.35
CA PHE A 379 -4.39 -0.09 -20.73
C PHE A 379 -3.99 -0.26 -22.19
N LYS A 380 -3.69 -1.50 -22.61
CA LYS A 380 -3.34 -1.84 -23.99
C LYS A 380 -4.47 -1.49 -24.96
N ASN A 381 -5.71 -1.90 -24.69
CA ASN A 381 -6.84 -1.59 -25.57
C ASN A 381 -7.09 -0.09 -25.69
N SER A 382 -7.00 0.63 -24.56
CA SER A 382 -7.14 2.09 -24.54
C SER A 382 -6.00 2.80 -25.28
N SER A 383 -4.78 2.26 -25.21
CA SER A 383 -3.61 2.75 -25.92
C SER A 383 -3.71 2.55 -27.43
N VAL A 384 -4.18 1.37 -27.87
CA VAL A 384 -4.42 1.07 -29.29
C VAL A 384 -5.47 2.02 -29.84
N TYR A 385 -6.59 2.19 -29.13
CA TYR A 385 -7.64 3.10 -29.55
C TYR A 385 -7.17 4.56 -29.59
N LEU A 386 -6.42 5.01 -28.59
CA LEU A 386 -5.80 6.33 -28.61
C LEU A 386 -4.94 6.49 -29.88
N SER A 387 -4.12 5.49 -30.19
CA SER A 387 -3.25 5.53 -31.37
C SER A 387 -4.01 5.62 -32.68
N GLU A 388 -5.29 5.21 -32.75
CA GLU A 388 -6.19 5.33 -33.90
C GLU A 388 -6.84 6.73 -34.02
N LEU A 389 -7.00 7.42 -32.88
CA LEU A 389 -7.51 8.79 -32.82
C LEU A 389 -6.44 9.84 -33.13
N VAL A 390 -5.17 9.53 -32.88
CA VAL A 390 -4.06 10.46 -33.14
C VAL A 390 -3.96 10.80 -34.63
N GLU A 391 -3.99 12.08 -34.97
CA GLU A 391 -3.74 12.55 -36.33
C GLU A 391 -2.26 12.36 -36.69
N ILE A 392 -2.01 11.78 -37.88
CA ILE A 392 -0.67 11.47 -38.37
C ILE A 392 -0.51 12.14 -39.72
N ASP A 393 0.63 12.80 -39.93
CA ASP A 393 1.00 13.36 -41.23
C ASP A 393 1.01 12.24 -42.29
N SER A 394 0.26 12.44 -43.37
CA SER A 394 0.11 11.51 -44.49
C SER A 394 1.42 10.98 -45.09
N LYS A 395 2.54 11.69 -44.91
CA LYS A 395 3.87 11.24 -45.37
C LYS A 395 4.43 10.06 -44.58
N TYR A 396 3.93 9.80 -43.36
CA TYR A 396 4.40 8.70 -42.51
C TYR A 396 3.41 7.53 -42.48
N ASN A 397 3.95 6.31 -42.49
CA ASN A 397 3.14 5.11 -42.31
C ASN A 397 2.76 4.97 -40.82
N ARG A 398 1.46 4.90 -40.52
CA ARG A 398 0.92 4.71 -39.16
C ARG A 398 1.54 3.52 -38.42
N LYS A 399 1.93 2.46 -39.14
CA LYS A 399 2.61 1.28 -38.55
C LYS A 399 4.00 1.57 -37.98
N ASN A 400 4.58 2.72 -38.31
CA ASN A 400 5.90 3.14 -37.86
C ASN A 400 5.83 4.31 -36.87
N ILE A 401 4.66 4.62 -36.33
CA ILE A 401 4.47 5.71 -35.35
C ILE A 401 4.53 5.14 -33.94
N LEU A 402 5.31 5.80 -33.09
CA LEU A 402 5.32 5.61 -31.65
C LEU A 402 4.54 6.75 -31.00
N VAL A 403 3.49 6.41 -30.26
CA VAL A 403 2.77 7.36 -29.39
C VAL A 403 3.35 7.22 -27.99
N VAL A 404 4.02 8.25 -27.49
CA VAL A 404 4.56 8.30 -26.14
C VAL A 404 3.62 9.11 -25.28
N TYR A 405 2.99 8.46 -24.31
CA TYR A 405 2.09 9.07 -23.35
C TYR A 405 2.81 9.39 -22.03
N ASN A 406 2.52 10.56 -21.45
CA ASN A 406 2.98 10.94 -20.11
C ASN A 406 1.78 10.97 -19.15
N PRO A 407 1.73 10.03 -18.19
CA PRO A 407 0.62 9.92 -17.25
C PRO A 407 0.60 11.00 -16.16
N LEU A 408 1.70 11.74 -15.98
CA LEU A 408 1.83 12.71 -14.91
C LEU A 408 1.22 14.06 -15.30
N PRO A 409 0.69 14.85 -14.35
CA PRO A 409 0.06 16.14 -14.65
C PRO A 409 1.06 17.27 -14.97
N TRP A 410 2.36 16.98 -15.00
CA TRP A 410 3.40 17.92 -15.39
C TRP A 410 4.20 17.41 -16.60
N LYS A 411 4.78 18.36 -17.33
CA LYS A 411 5.70 18.06 -18.44
C LYS A 411 6.90 17.27 -17.93
N ARG A 412 7.24 16.17 -18.61
CA ARG A 412 8.35 15.29 -18.23
C ARG A 412 9.27 15.06 -19.43
N LYS A 413 10.57 15.12 -19.18
CA LYS A 413 11.60 14.62 -20.08
C LYS A 413 12.22 13.38 -19.46
N ASP A 414 12.08 12.23 -20.11
CA ASP A 414 12.59 10.96 -19.59
C ASP A 414 13.02 9.99 -20.68
N ILE A 415 13.68 8.92 -20.26
CA ILE A 415 13.98 7.77 -21.11
C ILE A 415 12.68 7.03 -21.43
N VAL A 416 12.50 6.71 -22.71
CA VAL A 416 11.42 5.87 -23.21
C VAL A 416 12.05 4.65 -23.83
N GLU A 417 11.50 3.49 -23.50
CA GLU A 417 11.84 2.22 -24.09
C GLU A 417 10.75 1.79 -25.08
N PHE A 418 11.17 1.25 -26.23
CA PHE A 418 10.25 0.57 -27.15
C PHE A 418 10.94 -0.63 -27.79
N GLN A 419 10.13 -1.62 -28.19
CA GLN A 419 10.60 -2.82 -28.86
C GLN A 419 10.03 -2.91 -30.28
N THR A 420 10.81 -3.48 -31.20
CA THR A 420 10.36 -3.84 -32.55
C THR A 420 10.72 -5.29 -32.84
N ILE A 421 9.90 -5.99 -33.63
CA ILE A 421 10.16 -7.40 -34.00
C ILE A 421 10.59 -7.43 -35.46
N SER A 422 11.81 -7.88 -35.74
CA SER A 422 12.25 -8.18 -37.12
C SER A 422 11.95 -9.64 -37.44
N ARG A 423 11.27 -9.94 -38.56
CA ARG A 423 11.07 -11.33 -39.00
C ARG A 423 12.38 -11.91 -39.56
N LYS A 424 12.62 -13.21 -39.42
CA LYS A 424 13.76 -13.94 -40.06
C LYS A 424 13.63 -14.10 -41.60
N THR A 425 13.04 -13.13 -42.29
CA THR A 425 12.95 -13.12 -43.76
C THR A 425 14.05 -12.25 -44.35
N LYS A 426 14.71 -12.72 -45.43
CA LYS A 426 15.68 -11.93 -46.22
C LYS A 426 15.06 -10.57 -46.58
N GLY A 427 15.58 -9.49 -46.00
CA GLY A 427 15.17 -8.10 -46.33
C GLY A 427 14.71 -7.21 -45.17
N ASN A 428 14.64 -7.70 -43.92
CA ASN A 428 14.32 -6.80 -42.80
C ASN A 428 15.53 -5.92 -42.43
N LYS A 429 15.27 -4.62 -42.35
CA LYS A 429 16.28 -3.59 -42.10
C LYS A 429 16.87 -3.77 -40.70
N LEU A 430 18.20 -3.71 -40.62
CA LEU A 430 18.95 -3.87 -39.37
C LEU A 430 18.76 -2.63 -38.46
N PRO A 431 18.98 -2.73 -37.14
CA PRO A 431 18.84 -1.61 -36.20
C PRO A 431 19.60 -0.32 -36.58
N HIS A 432 20.74 -0.44 -37.29
CA HIS A 432 21.52 0.70 -37.80
C HIS A 432 20.92 1.39 -39.03
N GLN A 433 19.92 0.77 -39.67
CA GLN A 433 19.19 1.29 -40.83
C GLN A 433 17.86 1.95 -40.41
N LEU A 434 17.70 2.31 -39.13
CA LEU A 434 16.54 3.01 -38.60
C LEU A 434 16.92 4.43 -38.15
N LYS A 435 15.99 5.36 -38.33
CA LYS A 435 16.03 6.72 -37.79
C LYS A 435 14.73 6.97 -37.02
N LEU A 436 14.84 7.64 -35.89
CA LEU A 436 13.68 8.14 -35.15
C LEU A 436 13.58 9.64 -35.39
N VAL A 437 12.40 10.12 -35.79
CA VAL A 437 12.15 11.54 -36.03
C VAL A 437 10.90 12.00 -35.30
N THR A 438 10.84 13.28 -34.93
CA THR A 438 9.60 13.94 -34.53
C THR A 438 8.69 14.16 -35.74
N THR A 439 7.42 14.49 -35.52
CA THR A 439 6.45 14.73 -36.61
C THR A 439 6.81 15.93 -37.51
N ASP A 440 7.55 16.90 -36.98
CA ASP A 440 8.11 18.02 -37.75
C ASP A 440 9.35 17.63 -38.59
N GLY A 441 9.83 16.38 -38.47
CA GLY A 441 10.96 15.84 -39.22
C GLY A 441 12.32 15.96 -38.53
N SER A 442 12.39 16.45 -37.28
CA SER A 442 13.65 16.58 -36.55
C SER A 442 14.19 15.22 -36.10
N ASP A 443 15.50 14.99 -36.29
CA ASP A 443 16.18 13.75 -35.87
C ASP A 443 16.20 13.61 -34.33
N VAL A 444 15.79 12.44 -33.84
CA VAL A 444 15.84 12.07 -32.42
C VAL A 444 16.91 11.01 -32.23
N LYS A 445 17.91 11.33 -31.41
CA LYS A 445 18.93 10.35 -31.00
C LYS A 445 18.27 9.24 -30.19
N PHE A 446 18.47 8.01 -30.64
CA PHE A 446 18.05 6.80 -29.94
C PHE A 446 19.23 5.85 -29.80
N GLN A 447 19.04 4.81 -29.00
CA GLN A 447 20.04 3.83 -28.66
C GLN A 447 19.44 2.45 -28.81
N TYR A 448 20.17 1.55 -29.48
CA TYR A 448 19.79 0.15 -29.65
C TYR A 448 20.42 -0.71 -28.54
N HIS A 449 19.62 -1.62 -27.98
CA HIS A 449 20.03 -2.63 -27.02
C HIS A 449 19.77 -4.00 -27.64
N VAL A 450 20.81 -4.83 -27.74
CA VAL A 450 20.65 -6.22 -28.19
C VAL A 450 20.08 -7.02 -27.03
N GLU A 451 18.84 -7.48 -27.17
CA GLU A 451 18.23 -8.48 -26.29
C GLU A 451 17.81 -9.68 -27.14
N GLU A 452 18.34 -10.86 -26.84
CA GLU A 452 17.79 -12.12 -27.37
C GLU A 452 16.69 -12.59 -26.43
N GLU A 453 15.47 -12.08 -26.57
CA GLU A 453 14.31 -12.67 -25.90
C GLU A 453 13.73 -13.84 -26.71
N GLU A 454 13.56 -15.00 -26.08
CA GLU A 454 12.75 -16.09 -26.62
C GLU A 454 11.26 -15.72 -26.46
N PRO A 455 10.44 -15.72 -27.54
CA PRO A 455 9.05 -15.32 -27.46
C PRO A 455 8.23 -16.25 -26.55
N ARG A 456 7.32 -15.68 -25.74
CA ARG A 456 6.39 -16.41 -24.83
C ARG A 456 5.53 -17.48 -25.50
N PHE A 457 5.36 -17.45 -26.83
CA PHE A 457 4.67 -18.47 -27.61
C PHE A 457 5.58 -19.00 -28.71
N GLN A 458 5.63 -20.34 -28.87
CA GLN A 458 6.53 -21.18 -29.70
C GLN A 458 6.70 -20.81 -31.19
N ARG A 459 6.11 -19.73 -31.70
CA ARG A 459 6.43 -19.23 -33.04
C ARG A 459 7.70 -18.39 -32.98
N LYS A 460 8.86 -19.04 -33.21
CA LYS A 460 10.16 -18.42 -33.52
C LYS A 460 10.10 -17.58 -34.82
N LEU A 461 9.33 -16.49 -34.81
CA LEU A 461 9.06 -15.67 -35.98
C LEU A 461 9.99 -14.46 -36.14
N GLY A 462 10.79 -14.09 -35.13
CA GLY A 462 11.65 -12.92 -35.23
C GLY A 462 12.64 -12.73 -34.09
N ILE A 463 13.50 -11.72 -34.23
CA ILE A 463 14.40 -11.20 -33.19
C ILE A 463 13.74 -9.93 -32.64
N SER A 464 13.58 -9.85 -31.31
CA SER A 464 13.15 -8.62 -30.64
C SER A 464 14.32 -7.64 -30.59
N HIS A 465 14.08 -6.39 -30.92
CA HIS A 465 15.06 -5.33 -30.86
C HIS A 465 14.56 -4.26 -29.91
N LYS A 466 15.29 -4.01 -28.84
CA LYS A 466 14.95 -3.02 -27.82
C LYS A 466 15.69 -1.72 -28.09
N PHE A 467 14.99 -0.60 -27.96
CA PHE A 467 15.53 0.72 -28.20
C PHE A 467 15.16 1.66 -27.07
N THR A 468 16.02 2.63 -26.78
CA THR A 468 15.71 3.71 -25.86
C THR A 468 16.01 5.07 -26.46
N PHE A 469 15.21 6.07 -26.10
CA PHE A 469 15.44 7.46 -26.48
C PHE A 469 14.90 8.43 -25.43
N LEU A 470 15.35 9.68 -25.47
CA LEU A 470 14.84 10.71 -24.59
C LEU A 470 13.63 11.38 -25.22
N ALA A 471 12.46 11.21 -24.60
CA ALA A 471 11.24 11.89 -24.98
C ALA A 471 10.97 13.04 -24.01
N GLU A 472 10.50 14.16 -24.53
CA GLU A 472 9.92 15.22 -23.72
C GLU A 472 8.43 15.32 -24.05
N VAL A 473 7.55 15.16 -23.07
CA VAL A 473 6.12 14.99 -23.28
C VAL A 473 5.33 15.89 -22.33
N PRO A 474 4.27 16.59 -22.79
CA PRO A 474 3.42 17.42 -21.92
C PRO A 474 2.73 16.59 -20.83
N GLY A 475 2.28 17.23 -19.76
CA GLY A 475 1.54 16.56 -18.68
C GLY A 475 0.17 16.06 -19.18
N CYS A 476 -0.24 14.87 -18.73
CA CYS A 476 -1.47 14.16 -19.15
C CYS A 476 -1.69 14.19 -20.66
N GLY A 477 -0.60 14.10 -21.43
CA GLY A 477 -0.61 14.28 -22.87
C GLY A 477 0.33 13.29 -23.56
N TYR A 478 0.43 13.41 -24.88
CA TYR A 478 1.28 12.53 -25.68
C TYR A 478 2.15 13.31 -26.65
N ARG A 479 3.18 12.65 -27.18
CA ARG A 479 3.89 13.05 -28.39
C ARG A 479 4.07 11.87 -29.32
N THR A 480 4.10 12.15 -30.61
CA THR A 480 4.33 11.16 -31.66
C THR A 480 5.75 11.23 -32.20
N TYR A 481 6.32 10.06 -32.45
CA TYR A 481 7.63 9.88 -33.06
C TYR A 481 7.49 8.88 -34.21
N CYS A 482 8.28 9.04 -35.27
CA CYS A 482 8.19 8.23 -36.47
C CYS A 482 9.49 7.45 -36.69
N ILE A 483 9.38 6.15 -36.92
CA ILE A 483 10.50 5.29 -37.32
C ILE A 483 10.58 5.31 -38.85
N ILE A 484 11.67 5.86 -39.38
CA ILE A 484 11.95 5.88 -40.82
C ILE A 484 13.20 5.07 -41.13
N SER A 485 13.37 4.67 -42.39
CA SER A 485 14.62 4.02 -42.78
C SER A 485 15.74 5.02 -42.94
N ASN A 486 16.93 4.60 -42.52
CA ASN A 486 18.17 5.31 -42.69
C ASN A 486 19.01 4.61 -43.78
N ASP A 487 19.32 5.31 -44.86
CA ASP A 487 20.18 4.80 -45.93
C ASP A 487 21.69 5.07 -45.65
N SER A 488 22.02 5.76 -44.55
CA SER A 488 23.40 5.99 -44.10
C SER A 488 23.80 5.00 -43.00
N GLU A 489 24.96 4.35 -43.12
CA GLU A 489 25.50 3.34 -42.17
C GLU A 489 26.00 3.90 -40.82
N ASN A 490 25.88 5.21 -40.58
CA ASN A 490 26.48 5.83 -39.39
C ASN A 490 25.57 5.72 -38.17
N GLY A 491 25.91 4.79 -37.26
CA GLY A 491 25.36 4.77 -35.90
C GLY A 491 25.72 6.04 -35.12
N TYR A 492 24.88 6.42 -34.16
CA TYR A 492 25.13 7.59 -33.30
C TYR A 492 26.22 7.29 -32.26
N THR A 493 27.48 7.63 -32.54
CA THR A 493 28.51 7.75 -31.50
C THR A 493 28.41 9.13 -30.85
N ASP A 494 28.17 9.19 -29.53
CA ASP A 494 28.15 10.46 -28.80
C ASP A 494 29.56 10.77 -28.29
N GLU A 495 30.31 11.60 -29.00
CA GLU A 495 31.66 12.07 -28.61
C GLU A 495 31.62 13.19 -27.53
N SER A 496 30.53 13.25 -26.74
CA SER A 496 30.36 14.30 -25.73
C SER A 496 31.39 14.20 -24.61
N LYS A 497 32.19 15.25 -24.42
CA LYS A 497 33.12 15.35 -23.28
C LYS A 497 32.42 15.33 -21.91
N SER A 498 31.11 15.60 -21.84
CA SER A 498 30.36 15.74 -20.58
C SER A 498 29.46 14.54 -20.25
N PHE A 499 29.41 13.52 -21.12
CA PHE A 499 28.62 12.31 -20.89
C PHE A 499 29.48 11.09 -21.20
N LYS A 500 30.05 10.47 -20.17
CA LYS A 500 31.12 9.47 -20.28
C LYS A 500 30.90 8.32 -19.31
N ILE A 501 31.43 7.16 -19.66
CA ILE A 501 31.49 6.01 -18.77
C ILE A 501 32.78 5.25 -19.02
N SER A 502 33.33 4.66 -17.97
CA SER A 502 34.44 3.72 -18.00
C SER A 502 34.17 2.59 -17.00
N ASN A 503 35.14 1.70 -16.80
CA ASN A 503 35.06 0.70 -15.75
C ASN A 503 35.25 1.27 -14.33
N GLU A 504 35.56 2.56 -14.19
CA GLU A 504 35.86 3.24 -12.90
C GLU A 504 34.89 4.38 -12.57
N PHE A 505 34.22 4.95 -13.57
CA PHE A 505 33.34 6.10 -13.34
C PHE A 505 32.22 6.18 -14.38
N LEU A 506 31.18 6.94 -14.04
CA LEU A 506 30.07 7.32 -14.90
C LEU A 506 29.75 8.81 -14.68
N GLU A 507 29.58 9.57 -15.76
CA GLU A 507 29.48 11.02 -15.68
C GLU A 507 28.44 11.57 -16.67
N ASN A 508 27.58 12.49 -16.22
CA ASN A 508 26.72 13.32 -17.09
C ASN A 508 26.93 14.82 -16.80
N GLN A 509 26.07 15.70 -17.31
CA GLN A 509 26.21 17.15 -17.14
C GLN A 509 26.09 17.62 -15.68
N TYR A 510 25.49 16.82 -14.81
CA TYR A 510 25.14 17.20 -13.43
C TYR A 510 25.92 16.41 -12.39
N TYR A 511 26.17 15.12 -12.64
CA TYR A 511 26.76 14.21 -11.67
C TYR A 511 28.00 13.53 -12.24
N LYS A 512 28.96 13.27 -11.36
CA LYS A 512 30.07 12.34 -11.60
C LYS A 512 29.99 11.27 -10.51
N ILE A 513 29.96 10.01 -10.91
CA ILE A 513 29.92 8.84 -10.03
C ILE A 513 31.25 8.12 -10.19
N ASP A 514 31.99 7.98 -9.10
CA ASP A 514 33.27 7.28 -9.02
C ASP A 514 33.08 5.95 -8.26
N ILE A 515 33.65 4.87 -8.80
CA ILE A 515 33.48 3.51 -8.27
C ILE A 515 34.85 2.93 -7.97
N THR A 516 35.14 2.73 -6.69
CA THR A 516 36.46 2.29 -6.22
C THR A 516 36.76 0.84 -6.63
N PRO A 517 38.03 0.40 -6.57
CA PRO A 517 38.40 -1.02 -6.68
C PRO A 517 37.66 -1.93 -5.69
N LYS A 518 37.28 -1.41 -4.52
CA LYS A 518 36.49 -2.13 -3.51
C LYS A 518 34.97 -2.12 -3.79
N GLY A 519 34.50 -1.45 -4.85
CA GLY A 519 33.08 -1.36 -5.18
C GLY A 519 32.31 -0.29 -4.40
N LEU A 520 32.99 0.53 -3.59
CA LEU A 520 32.38 1.70 -2.96
C LEU A 520 32.07 2.77 -3.99
N ILE A 521 30.93 3.44 -3.82
CA ILE A 521 30.38 4.41 -4.78
C ILE A 521 30.37 5.78 -4.14
N HIS A 522 30.93 6.75 -4.85
CA HIS A 522 30.90 8.16 -4.47
C HIS A 522 30.24 8.95 -5.61
N PHE A 523 29.46 9.98 -5.30
CA PHE A 523 28.99 10.91 -6.34
C PHE A 523 29.30 12.36 -5.99
N THR A 524 29.66 13.12 -7.01
CA THR A 524 29.83 14.57 -6.95
C THR A 524 28.67 15.25 -7.66
N ASP A 525 27.95 16.13 -6.97
CA ASP A 525 27.07 17.12 -7.62
C ASP A 525 27.94 18.24 -8.19
N LYS A 526 28.02 18.32 -9.51
CA LYS A 526 28.87 19.29 -10.21
C LYS A 526 28.40 20.72 -10.06
N LYS A 527 27.12 20.95 -9.74
CA LYS A 527 26.59 22.30 -9.52
C LYS A 527 27.04 22.84 -8.18
N THR A 528 26.97 22.02 -7.13
CA THR A 528 27.30 22.45 -5.76
C THR A 528 28.77 22.18 -5.41
N GLY A 529 29.43 21.27 -6.12
CA GLY A 529 30.77 20.76 -5.80
C GLY A 529 30.79 19.77 -4.63
N ILE A 530 29.63 19.41 -4.06
CA ILE A 530 29.54 18.52 -2.91
C ILE A 530 29.83 17.08 -3.36
N LEU A 531 30.75 16.43 -2.63
CA LEU A 531 31.03 15.01 -2.72
C LEU A 531 30.21 14.26 -1.65
N TYR A 532 29.46 13.27 -2.09
CA TYR A 532 28.79 12.30 -1.23
C TYR A 532 29.52 10.96 -1.37
N GLU A 533 29.93 10.42 -0.23
CA GLU A 533 30.76 9.22 -0.18
C GLU A 533 29.95 8.01 0.26
N ASN A 534 30.32 6.81 -0.23
CA ASN A 534 29.70 5.55 0.19
C ASN A 534 28.17 5.52 0.03
N ILE A 535 27.66 6.09 -1.06
CA ILE A 535 26.24 6.06 -1.39
C ILE A 535 25.85 4.67 -1.86
N CYS A 536 24.58 4.30 -1.67
CA CYS A 536 24.08 2.98 -2.04
C CYS A 536 24.95 1.85 -1.44
N SER A 537 25.47 2.05 -0.22
CA SER A 537 26.26 1.04 0.49
C SER A 537 25.33 0.05 1.20
N PHE A 538 25.75 -1.20 1.31
CA PHE A 538 24.99 -2.26 1.95
C PHE A 538 25.42 -2.42 3.40
N GLU A 539 24.45 -2.74 4.25
CA GLU A 539 24.65 -3.15 5.63
C GLU A 539 23.70 -4.31 5.94
N ASP A 540 24.25 -5.39 6.48
CA ASP A 540 23.55 -6.61 6.88
C ASP A 540 23.73 -6.85 8.38
N MET A 541 22.64 -7.20 9.05
CA MET A 541 22.62 -7.53 10.48
C MET A 541 21.61 -8.65 10.75
N GLY A 542 21.77 -9.35 11.87
CA GLY A 542 20.81 -10.36 12.30
C GLY A 542 19.46 -9.76 12.67
N ASP A 543 18.39 -10.53 12.47
CA ASP A 543 17.04 -10.18 12.90
C ASP A 543 16.46 -11.29 13.78
N TRP A 544 16.30 -11.00 15.07
CA TRP A 544 15.74 -11.93 16.06
C TRP A 544 14.22 -11.85 16.17
N GLY A 545 13.61 -10.95 15.41
CA GLY A 545 12.20 -10.64 15.48
C GLY A 545 11.32 -11.63 14.75
N ASP A 546 10.22 -11.10 14.25
CA ASP A 546 9.20 -11.82 13.48
C ASP A 546 8.67 -10.93 12.36
N GLU A 547 7.53 -11.31 11.78
CA GLU A 547 6.92 -10.58 10.68
C GLU A 547 6.39 -9.19 11.04
N TYR A 548 6.24 -8.87 12.33
CA TYR A 548 5.73 -7.59 12.80
C TYR A 548 6.83 -6.60 13.11
N ASP A 549 7.90 -7.04 13.78
CA ASP A 549 8.97 -6.15 14.24
C ASP A 549 10.35 -6.79 14.09
N PHE A 550 11.28 -5.98 13.59
CA PHE A 550 12.71 -6.26 13.67
C PHE A 550 13.15 -6.28 15.13
N SER A 551 13.94 -7.26 15.54
CA SER A 551 14.59 -7.28 16.85
C SER A 551 16.10 -7.32 16.73
N GLU A 552 16.76 -6.33 17.35
CA GLU A 552 18.21 -6.32 17.55
C GLU A 552 18.65 -7.40 18.57
N PRO A 553 19.93 -7.82 18.56
CA PRO A 553 20.43 -8.76 19.56
C PRO A 553 20.29 -8.19 20.98
N LYS A 554 19.78 -9.01 21.90
CA LYS A 554 19.75 -8.74 23.35
C LYS A 554 21.15 -8.84 23.96
N GLU A 555 21.29 -8.42 25.22
CA GLU A 555 22.59 -8.38 25.95
C GLU A 555 23.38 -9.71 25.94
N ASN A 556 22.69 -10.85 25.84
CA ASN A 556 23.29 -12.18 25.81
C ASN A 556 23.37 -12.80 24.40
N GLN A 557 23.04 -12.03 23.37
CA GLN A 557 23.10 -12.43 21.97
C GLN A 557 24.27 -11.70 21.30
N SER A 558 24.84 -12.30 20.26
CA SER A 558 25.88 -11.65 19.46
C SER A 558 25.49 -11.60 18.00
N ASP A 559 25.77 -10.46 17.37
CA ASP A 559 25.55 -10.22 15.95
C ASP A 559 26.88 -10.00 15.22
N MET A 560 26.90 -10.40 13.97
CA MET A 560 27.96 -10.11 13.01
C MET A 560 27.39 -9.18 11.96
N VAL A 561 27.80 -7.91 12.01
CA VAL A 561 27.39 -6.90 11.02
C VAL A 561 28.33 -6.94 9.83
N PHE A 562 27.78 -7.01 8.62
CA PHE A 562 28.55 -6.98 7.37
C PHE A 562 28.19 -5.75 6.57
N THR A 563 29.15 -5.17 5.88
CA THR A 563 28.99 -3.94 5.11
C THR A 563 29.48 -4.13 3.67
N SER A 564 29.28 -3.11 2.83
CA SER A 564 29.93 -3.04 1.52
C SER A 564 31.46 -3.21 1.56
N GLU A 565 32.13 -2.93 2.68
CA GLU A 565 33.58 -3.13 2.78
C GLU A 565 33.97 -4.61 2.87
N ASP A 566 33.07 -5.46 3.35
CA ASP A 566 33.25 -6.91 3.47
C ASP A 566 32.92 -7.66 2.17
N ALA A 567 32.33 -6.96 1.19
CA ALA A 567 31.94 -7.53 -0.08
C ALA A 567 33.16 -7.83 -0.98
N THR A 568 33.14 -8.99 -1.63
CA THR A 568 34.07 -9.28 -2.73
C THR A 568 33.53 -8.73 -4.04
N VAL A 569 34.30 -7.91 -4.75
CA VAL A 569 33.94 -7.43 -6.09
C VAL A 569 34.13 -8.55 -7.10
N LEU A 570 33.03 -9.08 -7.63
CA LEU A 570 33.02 -10.12 -8.67
C LEU A 570 33.22 -9.56 -10.07
N GLY A 571 32.83 -8.30 -10.30
CA GLY A 571 32.97 -7.68 -11.61
C GLY A 571 32.53 -6.24 -11.67
N ARG A 572 33.18 -5.49 -12.56
CA ARG A 572 32.91 -4.09 -12.88
C ARG A 572 32.88 -3.93 -14.38
N ALA A 573 31.76 -3.49 -14.92
CA ALA A 573 31.61 -3.37 -16.36
C ALA A 573 30.75 -2.19 -16.77
N VAL A 574 31.15 -1.57 -17.87
CA VAL A 574 30.25 -0.77 -18.70
C VAL A 574 29.13 -1.70 -19.22
N TYR A 575 27.91 -1.50 -18.73
CA TYR A 575 26.75 -2.30 -19.13
C TYR A 575 26.06 -1.65 -20.34
N ILE A 576 25.80 -0.35 -20.25
CA ILE A 576 25.21 0.44 -21.33
C ILE A 576 26.11 1.64 -21.58
N ASN A 577 26.50 1.84 -22.86
CA ASN A 577 27.27 3.00 -23.29
C ASN A 577 26.69 3.57 -24.59
N GLY A 578 25.61 4.32 -24.50
CA GLY A 578 25.07 4.99 -25.67
C GLY A 578 24.81 6.49 -25.47
N PRO A 579 24.13 7.10 -26.44
CA PRO A 579 23.96 8.55 -26.54
C PRO A 579 22.91 9.12 -25.58
N THR A 580 22.01 8.29 -25.05
CA THR A 580 20.86 8.71 -24.24
C THR A 580 20.99 8.25 -22.79
N GLN A 581 21.51 7.04 -22.60
CA GLN A 581 21.70 6.40 -21.31
C GLN A 581 23.11 5.82 -21.23
N LYS A 582 23.68 5.85 -20.03
CA LYS A 582 24.88 5.10 -19.68
C LYS A 582 24.64 4.41 -18.35
N THR A 583 24.96 3.12 -18.29
CA THR A 583 24.74 2.28 -17.12
C THR A 583 26.00 1.51 -16.78
N PHE A 584 26.39 1.59 -15.51
CA PHE A 584 27.45 0.79 -14.94
C PHE A 584 26.85 -0.42 -14.24
N LYS A 585 27.46 -1.60 -14.41
CA LYS A 585 27.10 -2.82 -13.65
C LYS A 585 28.23 -3.19 -12.70
N LEU A 586 27.91 -3.21 -11.41
CA LEU A 586 28.75 -3.71 -10.33
C LEU A 586 28.20 -5.06 -9.88
N ARG A 587 29.05 -6.08 -9.77
CA ARG A 587 28.72 -7.37 -9.18
C ARG A 587 29.51 -7.56 -7.91
N LEU A 588 28.81 -7.78 -6.81
CA LEU A 588 29.36 -8.01 -5.49
C LEU A 588 28.94 -9.41 -5.00
N ASN A 589 29.74 -9.99 -4.12
CA ASN A 589 29.36 -11.12 -3.29
C ASN A 589 29.55 -10.74 -1.83
N LEU A 590 28.46 -10.72 -1.07
CA LEU A 590 28.50 -10.55 0.37
C LEU A 590 28.33 -11.94 0.99
N ARG A 591 29.36 -12.42 1.69
CA ARG A 591 29.29 -13.72 2.37
C ARG A 591 28.69 -13.53 3.75
N LEU A 592 27.46 -13.96 3.94
CA LEU A 592 26.65 -13.68 5.13
C LEU A 592 26.32 -14.96 5.89
N PRO A 593 26.12 -14.90 7.22
CA PRO A 593 25.61 -16.02 8.00
C PRO A 593 24.39 -16.67 7.38
N HIS A 594 24.31 -18.00 7.43
CA HIS A 594 23.18 -18.73 6.85
C HIS A 594 21.85 -18.40 7.51
N SER A 595 21.82 -18.31 8.84
CA SER A 595 20.64 -18.06 9.67
C SER A 595 21.08 -17.63 11.08
N LEU A 596 20.11 -17.49 11.99
CA LEU A 596 20.39 -17.64 13.41
C LEU A 596 20.73 -19.09 13.76
N THR A 597 21.45 -19.29 14.85
CA THR A 597 21.67 -20.61 15.46
C THR A 597 20.34 -21.21 15.95
N GLU A 598 20.26 -22.52 16.11
CA GLU A 598 19.04 -23.22 16.55
C GLU A 598 18.52 -22.69 17.91
N ASP A 599 19.42 -22.33 18.83
CA ASP A 599 19.10 -21.70 20.12
C ASP A 599 18.74 -20.21 20.02
N ARG A 600 18.86 -19.62 18.82
CA ARG A 600 18.68 -18.20 18.49
C ARG A 600 19.51 -17.26 19.37
N TYR A 601 20.65 -17.69 19.91
CA TYR A 601 21.56 -16.80 20.64
C TYR A 601 22.50 -16.03 19.71
N ASN A 602 22.92 -16.64 18.61
CA ASN A 602 23.92 -16.06 17.71
C ASN A 602 23.51 -16.23 16.25
N ARG A 603 24.26 -15.61 15.35
CA ARG A 603 24.22 -15.96 13.93
C ARG A 603 25.15 -17.16 13.66
N GLU A 604 24.78 -18.01 12.71
CA GLU A 604 25.62 -19.12 12.27
C GLU A 604 26.97 -18.64 11.72
N GLU A 605 28.06 -19.35 12.04
CA GLU A 605 29.39 -19.05 11.49
C GLU A 605 29.51 -19.48 10.01
N ASP A 606 28.64 -20.38 9.53
CA ASP A 606 28.60 -20.81 8.14
C ASP A 606 28.11 -19.68 7.23
N LEU A 607 29.03 -19.15 6.41
CA LEU A 607 28.75 -18.03 5.50
C LEU A 607 28.33 -18.51 4.11
N LYS A 608 27.18 -18.04 3.64
CA LYS A 608 26.63 -18.26 2.29
C LYS A 608 26.90 -17.07 1.37
N ASP A 609 27.11 -17.39 0.09
CA ASP A 609 27.25 -16.39 -0.96
C ASP A 609 25.89 -15.72 -1.21
N ASN A 610 25.84 -14.40 -1.02
CA ASN A 610 24.71 -13.57 -1.39
C ASN A 610 25.19 -12.61 -2.49
N LYS A 611 24.87 -12.97 -3.74
CA LYS A 611 25.34 -12.22 -4.92
C LYS A 611 24.44 -11.02 -5.16
N ILE A 612 25.06 -9.86 -5.35
CA ILE A 612 24.36 -8.60 -5.61
C ILE A 612 24.81 -8.07 -6.97
N SER A 613 23.85 -7.81 -7.87
CA SER A 613 24.07 -7.07 -9.10
C SER A 613 23.46 -5.68 -8.95
N LEU A 614 24.30 -4.66 -8.99
CA LEU A 614 23.90 -3.26 -8.91
C LEU A 614 24.10 -2.58 -10.27
N TYR A 615 23.04 -1.93 -10.76
CA TYR A 615 23.04 -1.14 -11.99
C TYR A 615 22.88 0.33 -11.64
N ILE A 616 23.84 1.16 -12.06
CA ILE A 616 23.84 2.60 -11.80
C ILE A 616 23.69 3.32 -13.13
N SER A 617 22.58 4.04 -13.33
CA SER A 617 22.28 4.70 -14.60
C SER A 617 22.29 6.22 -14.48
N LEU A 618 22.92 6.87 -15.45
CA LEU A 618 22.79 8.30 -15.74
C LEU A 618 22.22 8.49 -17.13
N TYR A 619 21.38 9.52 -17.27
CA TYR A 619 20.79 9.90 -18.55
C TYR A 619 21.32 11.26 -18.99
N LYS A 620 21.38 11.46 -20.31
CA LYS A 620 21.81 12.72 -20.89
C LYS A 620 20.80 13.82 -20.60
N GLY A 621 21.22 14.86 -19.89
CA GLY A 621 20.39 16.03 -19.62
C GLY A 621 19.26 15.81 -18.59
N ILE A 622 19.26 14.72 -17.81
CA ILE A 622 18.33 14.50 -16.69
C ILE A 622 19.11 14.53 -15.35
N LYS A 623 18.54 15.23 -14.36
CA LYS A 623 19.06 15.32 -12.98
C LYS A 623 18.51 14.18 -12.11
N ARG A 624 18.86 12.94 -12.47
CA ARG A 624 18.46 11.74 -11.73
C ARG A 624 19.56 10.70 -11.82
N ILE A 625 19.78 9.98 -10.72
CA ILE A 625 20.63 8.79 -10.64
C ILE A 625 19.70 7.63 -10.33
N ASP A 626 19.69 6.61 -11.18
CA ASP A 626 18.87 5.41 -10.95
C ASP A 626 19.76 4.27 -10.46
N PHE A 627 19.35 3.63 -9.38
CA PHE A 627 19.93 2.41 -8.86
C PHE A 627 18.92 1.27 -9.03
N SER A 628 19.35 0.16 -9.64
CA SER A 628 18.62 -1.11 -9.63
C SER A 628 19.47 -2.17 -8.96
N ILE A 629 18.91 -2.87 -7.98
CA ILE A 629 19.62 -3.85 -7.15
C ILE A 629 18.90 -5.19 -7.30
N GLU A 630 19.64 -6.19 -7.75
CA GLU A 630 19.21 -7.58 -7.80
C GLU A 630 20.05 -8.37 -6.80
N MET A 631 19.43 -9.05 -5.84
CA MET A 631 20.11 -9.87 -4.84
C MET A 631 19.60 -11.31 -4.91
N GLU A 632 20.54 -12.25 -5.03
CA GLU A 632 20.29 -13.67 -4.79
C GLU A 632 20.46 -13.92 -3.28
N ASN A 633 19.38 -13.89 -2.51
CA ASN A 633 19.41 -14.08 -1.07
C ASN A 633 19.42 -15.58 -0.71
N ASN A 634 20.50 -16.05 -0.10
CA ASN A 634 20.72 -17.41 0.38
C ASN A 634 20.84 -17.49 1.92
N SER A 635 20.57 -16.38 2.60
CA SER A 635 20.60 -16.25 4.06
C SER A 635 19.20 -16.02 4.64
N ARG A 636 19.05 -16.28 5.95
CA ARG A 636 17.81 -16.16 6.74
C ARG A 636 18.07 -15.32 7.99
N ASP A 637 16.98 -14.95 8.67
CA ASP A 637 16.99 -14.24 9.97
C ASP A 637 17.92 -13.01 9.97
N HIS A 638 17.80 -12.19 8.93
CA HIS A 638 18.68 -11.05 8.71
C HIS A 638 17.94 -9.91 8.02
N ARG A 639 18.45 -8.69 8.21
CA ARG A 639 17.98 -7.48 7.53
C ARG A 639 19.13 -6.87 6.76
N ILE A 640 18.93 -6.69 5.45
CA ILE A 640 19.82 -5.92 4.60
C ILE A 640 19.26 -4.52 4.32
N ARG A 641 20.10 -3.50 4.44
CA ARG A 641 19.77 -2.09 4.20
C ARG A 641 20.67 -1.52 3.11
N CYS A 642 20.14 -0.54 2.38
CA CYS A 642 20.90 0.28 1.46
C CYS A 642 21.01 1.70 2.04
N LEU A 643 22.23 2.18 2.25
CA LEU A 643 22.53 3.42 2.96
C LEU A 643 22.93 4.53 1.98
N PHE A 644 22.40 5.72 2.23
CA PHE A 644 22.71 6.95 1.50
C PHE A 644 23.14 8.05 2.49
N PRO A 645 24.39 7.99 3.00
CA PRO A 645 24.89 8.98 3.95
C PRO A 645 24.92 10.38 3.32
N THR A 646 24.12 11.29 3.85
CA THR A 646 23.95 12.63 3.27
C THR A 646 24.92 13.66 3.83
N ASN A 647 25.50 13.42 5.01
CA ASN A 647 26.27 14.40 5.81
C ASN A 647 25.49 15.70 6.11
N ILE A 648 24.17 15.70 5.95
CA ILE A 648 23.31 16.84 6.28
C ILE A 648 22.96 16.76 7.77
N LYS A 649 23.28 17.82 8.51
CA LYS A 649 22.85 17.97 9.90
C LYS A 649 21.47 18.64 9.92
N SER A 650 20.43 17.88 10.22
CA SER A 650 19.05 18.36 10.31
C SER A 650 18.33 17.69 11.48
N GLU A 651 17.41 18.42 12.12
CA GLU A 651 16.48 17.87 13.12
C GLU A 651 15.21 17.28 12.47
N LYS A 652 15.03 17.48 11.16
CA LYS A 652 13.84 17.08 10.40
C LYS A 652 14.21 16.41 9.08
N VAL A 653 13.34 15.50 8.66
CA VAL A 653 13.34 14.88 7.33
C VAL A 653 11.94 15.02 6.74
N ASP A 654 11.86 15.28 5.45
CA ASP A 654 10.63 15.23 4.69
C ASP A 654 10.52 13.84 4.05
N ALA A 655 9.37 13.19 4.22
CA ALA A 655 9.07 11.87 3.64
C ALA A 655 7.75 11.95 2.87
N ASP A 656 7.68 11.27 1.73
CA ASP A 656 6.44 11.21 0.97
C ASP A 656 5.36 10.50 1.78
N GLY A 657 4.18 11.11 1.89
CA GLY A 657 3.03 10.58 2.59
C GLY A 657 1.75 10.75 1.77
N HIS A 658 0.61 10.40 2.36
CA HIS A 658 -0.65 10.36 1.64
C HIS A 658 -1.21 11.77 1.43
N PHE A 659 -0.98 12.35 0.24
CA PHE A 659 -1.41 13.72 -0.10
C PHE A 659 -0.75 14.81 0.75
N TYR A 660 0.44 14.54 1.29
CA TYR A 660 1.21 15.44 2.15
C TYR A 660 2.69 15.03 2.14
N VAL A 661 3.58 16.00 2.37
CA VAL A 661 5.02 15.83 2.60
C VAL A 661 5.39 16.59 3.85
#